data_AF-A0A8B7N8E5-F1
#
_entry.id   AF-A0A8B7N8E5-F1
#
_cell.length_a   1.000
_cell.length_b   1.000
_cell.length_c   1.000
_cell.angle_alpha   90.00
_cell.angle_beta   90.00
_cell.angle_gamma   90.00
#
_symmetry.space_group_name_H-M   'P 1'
#
loop_
_entity.id
_entity.type
_entity.pdbx_description
1 polymer ?
#
loop_
_entity_poly.entity_id
_entity_poly.type
_entity_poly.pdbx_seq_one_letter_code
_entity_poly.pdbx_strand_id
1 'polypeptide(L)'
;MALALRLGQLLLLLHAALTLAIPQHRKADMEPLEGDTPLPETSRVRRQTVDPSTPVQETCDFGTNEDVVLCRWMNVNFTTLKWRASRGENAFWLGGPPQDVTYGDKFGGYALFETSEEADSTRGPVPFESAMLISPLQGVTRAEGVCVKYWYAIDGLSADRVRVLLHPMPNAKFVRPHTGTTNVNPDLATNPSTNPSTGTNTNTNIPTGTQQQCVNPQNPNNFFSMLDMLRDYDGSGDVVLWEARDVTQGQWKEGQLVYTYNLPHAIIVEGIPVPNGDLNRRFRGYIAIDDLNFALPSECGAFCTFEAGTCGWVQDKETDDFDWSQSRGSMSQATGPPRDRSASENGGMTGGFAVIDSSYPRRPGDRARLMTEEFQATDPNSPLCMRFWTHMHGVGIGTLRVLIINTQDRKARTIWQISGEAGKIWYQGQVPIASATPFKIAFEAEVGLSDLGDIALDDISIIQGPCPSAPQIAGNNLGDCTFEVDECGWINPGVRDRLDEIDWVRTIASENREPKTDHTIGTPQGFFMIVPKTSSLRGGDRAWLRSLTMNGSTIASCISFWYYISDPTNEPSAPSLGSLSVFVWSEDPKTGNVIFQSVWSLMNHQGPNWLYAQARVLSETSYAIIFEGAWGNSRGNGFIGIDDITIYSGDCSTLPPKATVMVGDCDFQRDSCRWVNTTTDPDFRWSYASIARRPTSILDHTFGGPLGYVFFDVFNQNANPQSLRLTSPVLRGQTVCFSFWYAAFGSGSTTSLKVLQVLPDSTDSITGETLWKLEVLAGLQARPEWKFAQVPIPASNDFRITFEGMASNGGFAIDDIKIYKDTCLIRPREANPLYKPGDENHIPGTRNADVPT
;
A
#
# COMPACT_ATOMS: atom_id res chain seq x y z
N MET A 1 20.07 4.76 -53.01
CA MET A 1 21.25 5.64 -52.89
C MET A 1 21.05 6.79 -51.89
N ALA A 2 19.89 7.46 -51.84
CA ALA A 2 19.61 8.47 -50.79
C ALA A 2 19.40 7.89 -49.37
N LEU A 3 19.03 6.61 -49.24
CA LEU A 3 18.92 5.93 -47.94
C LEU A 3 20.30 5.58 -47.32
N ALA A 4 21.31 5.34 -48.17
CA ALA A 4 22.67 5.03 -47.72
C ALA A 4 23.41 6.26 -47.18
N LEU A 5 23.07 7.47 -47.65
CA LEU A 5 23.65 8.71 -47.12
C LEU A 5 23.07 9.11 -45.76
N ARG A 6 21.81 8.74 -45.44
CA ARG A 6 21.22 9.06 -44.12
C ARG A 6 21.64 8.09 -43.01
N LEU A 7 21.94 6.83 -43.34
CA LEU A 7 22.55 5.87 -42.39
C LEU A 7 24.01 6.20 -42.07
N GLY A 8 24.76 6.77 -43.02
CA GLY A 8 26.14 7.23 -42.79
C GLY A 8 26.26 8.42 -41.84
N GLN A 9 25.30 9.35 -41.85
CA GLN A 9 25.29 10.50 -40.92
C GLN A 9 24.83 10.13 -39.51
N LEU A 10 24.01 9.09 -39.34
CA LEU A 10 23.58 8.62 -38.02
C LEU A 10 24.69 7.83 -37.29
N LEU A 11 25.54 7.09 -38.02
CA LEU A 11 26.68 6.38 -37.42
C LEU A 11 27.84 7.30 -36.99
N LEU A 12 28.01 8.46 -37.64
CA LEU A 12 29.03 9.45 -37.29
C LEU A 12 28.67 10.28 -36.05
N LEU A 13 27.38 10.43 -35.73
CA LEU A 13 26.92 11.10 -34.51
C LEU A 13 26.94 10.17 -33.29
N LEU A 14 26.76 8.85 -33.46
CA LEU A 14 26.88 7.89 -32.36
C LEU A 14 28.32 7.63 -31.90
N HIS A 15 29.33 7.82 -32.76
CA HIS A 15 30.74 7.69 -32.36
C HIS A 15 31.30 8.91 -31.61
N ALA A 16 30.61 10.07 -31.66
CA ALA A 16 31.05 11.30 -30.98
C ALA A 16 30.49 11.44 -29.55
N ALA A 17 29.56 10.59 -29.13
CA ALA A 17 28.91 10.67 -27.81
C ALA A 17 29.44 9.67 -26.77
N LEU A 18 30.41 8.81 -27.12
CA LEU A 18 30.90 7.75 -26.22
C LEU A 18 32.33 7.90 -25.69
N THR A 19 32.96 9.07 -25.84
CA THR A 19 34.31 9.30 -25.29
C THR A 19 34.44 10.69 -24.68
N LEU A 20 34.14 10.81 -23.39
CA LEU A 20 34.53 11.84 -22.40
C LEU A 20 33.83 11.37 -21.08
N ALA A 21 34.45 11.06 -19.94
CA ALA A 21 35.71 11.48 -19.38
C ALA A 21 36.25 10.43 -18.37
N ILE A 22 37.56 10.17 -18.42
CA ILE A 22 38.37 9.62 -17.33
C ILE A 22 39.66 10.45 -17.33
N PRO A 23 40.08 11.10 -16.23
CA PRO A 23 41.43 11.62 -16.12
C PRO A 23 42.27 10.74 -15.20
N GLN A 24 43.35 10.17 -15.74
CA GLN A 24 44.46 9.64 -14.97
C GLN A 24 45.64 10.62 -14.92
N HIS A 25 46.27 10.63 -13.74
CA HIS A 25 47.52 11.27 -13.33
C HIS A 25 48.66 11.29 -14.36
N ARG A 26 49.46 12.38 -14.34
CA ARG A 26 50.93 12.32 -14.41
C ARG A 26 51.62 13.49 -13.65
N LYS A 27 52.67 13.10 -12.91
CA LYS A 27 53.82 13.85 -12.35
C LYS A 27 54.61 14.59 -13.47
N ALA A 28 55.50 15.57 -13.27
CA ALA A 28 56.20 16.20 -12.15
C ALA A 28 56.73 17.58 -12.65
N ASP A 29 57.14 18.49 -11.75
CA ASP A 29 58.52 19.03 -11.74
C ASP A 29 58.79 19.89 -10.49
N MET A 30 59.97 19.63 -9.89
CA MET A 30 60.66 20.32 -8.78
C MET A 30 61.47 21.49 -9.37
N GLU A 31 61.73 22.63 -8.69
CA GLU A 31 62.79 22.87 -7.69
C GLU A 31 62.83 24.42 -7.36
N PRO A 32 63.70 24.99 -6.47
CA PRO A 32 63.55 25.16 -5.00
C PRO A 32 63.72 26.63 -4.49
N LEU A 33 63.51 26.88 -3.17
CA LEU A 33 64.44 27.55 -2.21
C LEU A 33 63.74 28.09 -0.93
N GLU A 34 64.35 27.74 0.23
CA GLU A 34 64.49 28.47 1.52
C GLU A 34 63.23 28.99 2.25
N GLY A 35 63.02 28.89 3.57
CA GLY A 35 63.81 28.52 4.74
C GLY A 35 63.01 28.97 5.99
N ASP A 36 63.36 28.40 7.15
CA ASP A 36 62.98 28.77 8.52
C ASP A 36 61.61 28.36 9.11
N THR A 37 61.70 27.38 10.03
CA THR A 37 60.75 27.03 11.08
C THR A 37 60.91 27.94 12.31
N PRO A 38 59.80 28.17 13.05
CA PRO A 38 59.88 28.05 14.51
C PRO A 38 58.78 27.14 15.10
N LEU A 39 59.12 26.54 16.24
CA LEU A 39 58.30 25.64 17.07
C LEU A 39 57.03 26.30 17.65
N PRO A 40 55.98 25.53 18.00
CA PRO A 40 54.68 26.07 18.37
C PRO A 40 54.58 26.46 19.86
N GLU A 41 54.03 27.66 20.10
CA GLU A 41 53.52 28.06 21.40
C GLU A 41 52.19 27.36 21.71
N THR A 42 52.04 27.01 22.99
CA THR A 42 50.86 26.36 23.56
C THR A 42 49.67 27.33 23.59
N SER A 43 48.65 27.07 22.77
CA SER A 43 47.36 27.77 22.88
C SER A 43 46.29 26.85 23.48
N ARG A 44 45.70 27.33 24.58
CA ARG A 44 44.62 26.69 25.33
C ARG A 44 43.42 26.41 24.42
N VAL A 45 43.02 25.14 24.34
CA VAL A 45 41.74 24.73 23.76
C VAL A 45 40.61 25.30 24.63
N ARG A 46 39.85 26.24 24.06
CA ARG A 46 38.59 26.74 24.61
C ARG A 46 37.58 25.58 24.54
N ARG A 47 37.04 25.14 25.68
CA ARG A 47 35.93 24.18 25.72
C ARG A 47 34.80 24.71 24.85
N GLN A 48 34.50 24.03 23.76
CA GLN A 48 33.28 24.23 22.98
C GLN A 48 32.13 23.74 23.86
N THR A 49 31.33 24.67 24.37
CA THR A 49 30.05 24.35 25.01
C THR A 49 29.10 23.88 23.91
N VAL A 50 28.85 22.57 23.87
CA VAL A 50 27.75 22.00 23.06
C VAL A 50 26.44 22.60 23.56
N ASP A 51 25.67 23.18 22.64
CA ASP A 51 24.37 23.80 22.85
C ASP A 51 23.35 22.72 23.27
N PRO A 52 22.64 22.85 24.40
CA PRO A 52 21.64 21.87 24.87
C PRO A 52 20.38 21.77 24.00
N SER A 53 20.30 22.46 22.86
CA SER A 53 19.14 22.51 21.96
C SER A 53 19.28 21.73 20.63
N THR A 54 20.36 20.97 20.43
CA THR A 54 20.39 19.98 19.33
C THR A 54 19.62 18.72 19.73
N PRO A 55 18.63 18.28 18.93
CA PRO A 55 17.99 16.98 19.15
C PRO A 55 19.08 15.91 19.22
N VAL A 56 18.98 14.99 20.17
CA VAL A 56 19.79 13.78 20.13
C VAL A 56 19.30 13.02 18.89
N GLN A 57 20.09 12.98 17.82
CA GLN A 57 19.87 12.01 16.74
C GLN A 57 19.98 10.63 17.36
N GLU A 58 18.83 10.06 17.74
CA GLU A 58 18.70 8.73 18.30
C GLU A 58 17.92 7.90 17.30
N THR A 59 18.62 6.96 16.68
CA THR A 59 18.07 5.92 15.80
C THR A 59 17.88 4.64 16.61
N CYS A 60 16.68 4.08 16.61
CA CYS A 60 16.37 2.79 17.20
C CYS A 60 15.84 1.82 16.13
N ASP A 61 16.75 0.98 15.65
CA ASP A 61 16.56 -0.16 14.74
C ASP A 61 16.23 -1.46 15.51
N PHE A 62 15.95 -1.35 16.82
CA PHE A 62 15.65 -2.48 17.75
C PHE A 62 16.67 -3.64 17.78
N GLY A 63 17.83 -3.49 17.15
CA GLY A 63 18.97 -4.38 17.20
C GLY A 63 19.02 -5.43 16.09
N THR A 64 20.06 -6.25 16.11
CA THR A 64 20.26 -7.35 15.15
C THR A 64 20.38 -8.68 15.90
N ASN A 65 20.58 -9.77 15.16
CA ASN A 65 20.63 -11.17 15.62
C ASN A 65 21.10 -11.47 17.06
N GLU A 66 22.12 -10.77 17.57
CA GLU A 66 22.73 -11.05 18.87
C GLU A 66 22.08 -10.28 20.05
N ASP A 67 21.46 -9.11 19.81
CA ASP A 67 20.96 -8.20 20.86
C ASP A 67 19.68 -7.44 20.43
N VAL A 68 18.54 -8.14 20.39
CA VAL A 68 17.22 -7.51 20.08
C VAL A 68 16.65 -6.86 21.35
N VAL A 69 16.50 -5.54 21.35
CA VAL A 69 16.13 -4.72 22.54
C VAL A 69 15.27 -3.52 22.15
N LEU A 70 14.51 -2.95 23.10
CA LEU A 70 13.72 -1.72 22.88
C LEU A 70 14.56 -0.42 22.91
N CYS A 71 15.88 -0.51 22.67
CA CYS A 71 16.82 0.61 22.81
C CYS A 71 16.65 1.35 24.16
N ARG A 72 16.45 2.67 24.15
CA ARG A 72 16.07 3.48 25.33
C ARG A 72 14.57 3.76 25.44
N TRP A 73 13.77 3.20 24.55
CA TRP A 73 12.32 3.28 24.64
C TRP A 73 11.81 2.36 25.73
N MET A 74 10.78 2.80 26.44
CA MET A 74 10.29 2.11 27.63
C MET A 74 8.81 1.79 27.52
N ASN A 75 8.42 0.60 27.95
CA ASN A 75 7.01 0.30 28.12
C ASN A 75 6.44 1.12 29.28
N VAL A 76 5.27 1.69 29.07
CA VAL A 76 4.54 2.43 30.10
C VAL A 76 3.84 1.44 31.05
N ASN A 77 3.95 1.61 32.37
CA ASN A 77 3.61 0.53 33.33
C ASN A 77 2.10 0.23 33.47
N PHE A 78 1.23 1.22 33.31
CA PHE A 78 -0.22 1.14 33.55
C PHE A 78 -1.06 0.82 32.30
N THR A 79 -0.41 0.31 31.25
CA THR A 79 -1.09 -0.29 30.11
C THR A 79 -1.28 -1.80 30.29
N THR A 80 -2.35 -2.37 29.76
CA THR A 80 -2.62 -3.81 29.81
C THR A 80 -1.68 -4.61 28.90
N LEU A 81 -1.35 -4.06 27.73
CA LEU A 81 -0.49 -4.69 26.73
C LEU A 81 0.90 -4.06 26.72
N LYS A 82 1.89 -4.79 26.21
CA LYS A 82 3.31 -4.37 26.21
C LYS A 82 3.96 -4.64 24.86
N TRP A 83 4.76 -3.69 24.41
CA TRP A 83 5.69 -3.87 23.29
C TRP A 83 6.80 -4.82 23.69
N ARG A 84 7.18 -5.69 22.77
CA ARG A 84 8.26 -6.67 22.91
C ARG A 84 9.16 -6.57 21.70
N ALA A 85 10.47 -6.56 21.93
CA ALA A 85 11.42 -6.66 20.84
C ALA A 85 11.39 -8.10 20.26
N SER A 86 11.33 -8.23 18.95
CA SER A 86 11.17 -9.48 18.21
C SER A 86 11.92 -9.43 16.87
N ARG A 87 11.79 -10.47 16.05
CA ARG A 87 12.43 -10.62 14.73
C ARG A 87 11.60 -11.52 13.83
N GLY A 88 11.84 -11.46 12.52
CA GLY A 88 11.07 -12.20 11.51
C GLY A 88 11.06 -13.73 11.69
N GLU A 89 12.13 -14.32 12.25
CA GLU A 89 12.16 -15.75 12.56
C GLU A 89 11.09 -16.18 13.59
N ASN A 90 10.69 -15.27 14.47
CA ASN A 90 9.66 -15.51 15.48
C ASN A 90 8.25 -15.24 14.95
N ALA A 91 8.10 -14.67 13.74
CA ALA A 91 6.81 -14.24 13.19
C ALA A 91 5.77 -15.37 13.16
N PHE A 92 6.21 -16.59 12.88
CA PHE A 92 5.33 -17.76 12.85
C PHE A 92 4.71 -18.08 14.23
N TRP A 93 5.42 -17.81 15.32
CA TRP A 93 5.02 -18.16 16.68
C TRP A 93 4.36 -17.02 17.42
N LEU A 94 4.95 -15.83 17.33
CA LEU A 94 4.55 -14.64 18.09
C LEU A 94 3.69 -13.66 17.29
N GLY A 95 3.53 -13.88 15.97
CA GLY A 95 3.04 -12.84 15.07
C GLY A 95 4.15 -11.84 14.71
N GLY A 96 3.81 -10.85 13.90
CA GLY A 96 4.73 -9.84 13.39
C GLY A 96 5.10 -10.05 11.92
N PRO A 97 5.75 -9.05 11.30
CA PRO A 97 6.23 -9.15 9.93
C PRO A 97 7.29 -10.27 9.79
N PRO A 98 7.28 -11.04 8.69
CA PRO A 98 8.23 -12.15 8.49
C PRO A 98 9.66 -11.68 8.19
N GLN A 99 9.82 -10.40 7.86
CA GLN A 99 11.09 -9.76 7.54
C GLN A 99 11.13 -8.40 8.26
N ASP A 100 12.32 -8.05 8.71
CA ASP A 100 12.75 -6.74 9.17
C ASP A 100 12.76 -5.73 8.02
N VAL A 101 12.50 -4.46 8.30
CA VAL A 101 12.45 -3.44 7.23
C VAL A 101 13.85 -2.95 6.83
N THR A 102 14.76 -2.88 7.79
CA THR A 102 16.10 -2.29 7.64
C THR A 102 16.97 -3.10 6.68
N TYR A 103 16.97 -4.42 6.84
CA TYR A 103 17.79 -5.33 6.02
C TYR A 103 16.98 -6.18 5.04
N GLY A 104 15.65 -6.22 5.17
CA GLY A 104 14.79 -7.10 4.37
C GLY A 104 15.04 -8.59 4.68
N ASP A 105 15.52 -8.90 5.87
CA ASP A 105 15.86 -10.25 6.31
C ASP A 105 15.04 -10.68 7.53
N LYS A 106 15.13 -11.94 7.94
CA LYS A 106 14.37 -12.45 9.10
C LYS A 106 15.06 -12.21 10.46
N PHE A 107 16.18 -11.49 10.45
CA PHE A 107 17.20 -11.46 11.49
C PHE A 107 17.34 -10.10 12.17
N GLY A 108 17.00 -9.01 11.47
CA GLY A 108 16.80 -7.69 12.06
C GLY A 108 15.66 -7.68 13.08
N GLY A 109 15.79 -6.78 14.05
CA GLY A 109 14.90 -6.68 15.19
C GLY A 109 13.87 -5.57 14.98
N TYR A 110 12.65 -5.77 15.47
CA TYR A 110 11.60 -4.75 15.51
C TYR A 110 10.80 -4.85 16.81
N ALA A 111 10.09 -3.79 17.19
CA ALA A 111 9.14 -3.85 18.29
C ALA A 111 7.78 -4.36 17.80
N LEU A 112 7.18 -5.33 18.48
CA LEU A 112 5.81 -5.78 18.21
C LEU A 112 5.02 -5.93 19.50
N PHE A 113 3.70 -5.82 19.41
CA PHE A 113 2.83 -6.45 20.40
C PHE A 113 1.73 -7.24 19.69
N GLU A 114 1.43 -8.41 20.22
CA GLU A 114 0.36 -9.26 19.73
C GLU A 114 -0.95 -8.73 20.31
N THR A 115 -1.80 -8.24 19.44
CA THR A 115 -3.02 -7.55 19.84
C THR A 115 -3.97 -8.52 20.51
N SER A 116 -4.07 -9.78 20.09
CA SER A 116 -4.99 -10.78 20.66
C SER A 116 -4.71 -11.22 22.11
N GLU A 117 -3.60 -10.78 22.72
CA GLU A 117 -3.29 -11.12 24.10
C GLU A 117 -4.36 -10.60 25.08
N GLU A 118 -4.80 -11.46 25.99
CA GLU A 118 -5.69 -11.06 27.09
C GLU A 118 -4.90 -10.25 28.13
N ALA A 119 -5.50 -9.18 28.63
CA ALA A 119 -4.93 -8.37 29.71
C ALA A 119 -4.67 -9.22 30.96
N ASP A 120 -3.53 -9.03 31.61
CA ASP A 120 -3.20 -9.71 32.87
C ASP A 120 -4.19 -9.33 33.98
N SER A 121 -5.20 -10.19 34.20
CA SER A 121 -6.27 -10.01 35.16
C SER A 121 -5.80 -9.85 36.62
N THR A 122 -4.53 -10.11 36.91
CA THR A 122 -3.97 -10.02 38.27
C THR A 122 -3.63 -8.59 38.71
N ARG A 123 -3.62 -7.61 37.81
CA ARG A 123 -3.17 -6.22 38.08
C ARG A 123 -4.26 -5.24 38.53
N GLY A 124 -5.51 -5.67 38.72
CA GLY A 124 -6.63 -4.77 38.98
C GLY A 124 -7.01 -3.94 37.74
N PRO A 125 -7.97 -3.00 37.85
CA PRO A 125 -8.38 -2.18 36.71
C PRO A 125 -7.23 -1.28 36.26
N VAL A 126 -6.63 -1.59 35.11
CA VAL A 126 -5.63 -0.76 34.44
C VAL A 126 -6.36 0.21 33.50
N PRO A 127 -6.01 1.50 33.49
CA PRO A 127 -6.80 2.53 32.81
C PRO A 127 -6.76 2.47 31.27
N PHE A 128 -5.76 1.83 30.67
CA PHE A 128 -5.59 1.79 29.22
C PHE A 128 -5.48 0.36 28.68
N GLU A 129 -6.40 -0.01 27.79
CA GLU A 129 -6.40 -1.29 27.08
C GLU A 129 -5.51 -1.30 25.82
N SER A 130 -4.40 -0.56 25.83
CA SER A 130 -3.47 -0.40 24.71
C SER A 130 -2.04 -0.86 25.08
N ALA A 131 -1.10 -0.80 24.13
CA ALA A 131 0.33 -0.94 24.38
C ALA A 131 1.02 0.41 24.09
N MET A 132 1.72 0.98 25.07
CA MET A 132 2.42 2.26 24.92
C MET A 132 3.93 2.11 25.09
N LEU A 133 4.68 2.62 24.13
CA LEU A 133 6.14 2.70 24.11
C LEU A 133 6.56 4.18 24.14
N ILE A 134 7.20 4.62 25.22
CA ILE A 134 7.57 6.02 25.41
C ILE A 134 9.06 6.25 25.11
N SER A 135 9.35 7.35 24.43
CA SER A 135 10.71 7.81 24.11
C SER A 135 11.44 8.31 25.36
N PRO A 136 12.78 8.45 25.30
CA PRO A 136 13.50 9.30 26.23
C PRO A 136 12.94 10.74 26.26
N LEU A 137 13.18 11.46 27.37
CA LEU A 137 12.78 12.86 27.54
C LEU A 137 13.36 13.74 26.43
N GLN A 138 12.47 14.42 25.71
CA GLN A 138 12.79 15.39 24.68
C GLN A 138 12.80 16.82 25.25
N GLY A 139 13.70 17.64 24.70
CA GLY A 139 13.85 19.04 25.08
C GLY A 139 12.78 19.93 24.45
N VAL A 140 12.89 21.24 24.65
CA VAL A 140 12.12 22.20 23.86
C VAL A 140 12.60 22.12 22.40
N THR A 141 11.68 22.09 21.45
CA THR A 141 12.06 22.12 20.04
C THR A 141 12.44 23.53 19.63
N ARG A 142 13.28 23.66 18.61
CA ARG A 142 13.50 24.94 17.93
C ARG A 142 12.30 25.29 17.07
N ALA A 143 12.38 26.46 16.46
CA ALA A 143 11.39 26.99 15.56
C ALA A 143 11.16 26.10 14.32
N GLU A 144 12.22 25.43 13.87
CA GLU A 144 12.14 24.51 12.73
C GLU A 144 11.41 23.20 13.07
N GLY A 145 11.31 22.84 14.36
CA GLY A 145 10.71 21.58 14.82
C GLY A 145 11.68 20.41 14.92
N VAL A 146 11.12 19.21 15.09
CA VAL A 146 11.83 17.92 15.07
C VAL A 146 11.04 16.95 14.18
N CYS A 147 11.75 16.23 13.33
CA CYS A 147 11.20 15.16 12.50
C CYS A 147 11.25 13.82 13.25
N VAL A 148 10.17 13.05 13.22
CA VAL A 148 10.14 11.66 13.70
C VAL A 148 9.85 10.77 12.50
N LYS A 149 10.71 9.80 12.23
CA LYS A 149 10.54 8.77 11.20
C LYS A 149 10.48 7.39 11.83
N TYR A 150 9.70 6.50 11.24
CA TYR A 150 9.56 5.11 11.67
C TYR A 150 8.91 4.29 10.59
N TRP A 151 8.97 2.98 10.74
CA TRP A 151 8.17 2.05 9.97
C TRP A 151 7.14 1.39 10.86
N TYR A 152 5.99 1.05 10.29
CA TYR A 152 4.93 0.35 11.00
C TYR A 152 4.31 -0.73 10.12
N ALA A 153 3.78 -1.77 10.76
CA ALA A 153 2.97 -2.80 10.12
C ALA A 153 1.80 -3.16 11.04
N ILE A 154 0.62 -3.31 10.45
CA ILE A 154 -0.63 -3.69 11.13
C ILE A 154 -1.19 -4.89 10.38
N ASP A 155 -1.47 -5.98 11.09
CA ASP A 155 -2.07 -7.15 10.48
C ASP A 155 -2.98 -7.92 11.44
N GLY A 156 -3.91 -8.68 10.88
CA GLY A 156 -4.88 -9.50 11.60
C GLY A 156 -6.11 -8.74 12.10
N LEU A 157 -7.07 -9.51 12.63
CA LEU A 157 -8.43 -9.02 12.90
C LEU A 157 -8.55 -8.30 14.26
N SER A 158 -7.64 -8.54 15.20
CA SER A 158 -7.69 -7.94 16.54
C SER A 158 -6.92 -6.63 16.69
N ALA A 159 -6.25 -6.18 15.63
CA ALA A 159 -5.58 -4.88 15.56
C ALA A 159 -6.56 -3.78 15.10
N ASP A 160 -6.59 -2.63 15.79
CA ASP A 160 -7.41 -1.48 15.42
C ASP A 160 -6.55 -0.37 14.79
N ARG A 161 -5.60 0.20 15.54
CA ARG A 161 -4.78 1.31 15.04
C ARG A 161 -3.49 1.52 15.82
N VAL A 162 -2.58 2.30 15.24
CA VAL A 162 -1.37 2.81 15.89
C VAL A 162 -1.33 4.33 15.83
N ARG A 163 -0.91 4.96 16.93
CA ARG A 163 -0.84 6.42 17.10
C ARG A 163 0.54 6.83 17.59
N VAL A 164 0.96 8.03 17.17
CA VAL A 164 2.09 8.73 17.76
C VAL A 164 1.57 9.95 18.50
N LEU A 165 1.86 10.00 19.80
CA LEU A 165 1.37 11.03 20.72
C LEU A 165 2.53 11.88 21.22
N LEU A 166 2.26 13.15 21.49
CA LEU A 166 3.11 14.02 22.28
C LEU A 166 2.57 14.12 23.70
N HIS A 167 3.40 13.78 24.68
CA HIS A 167 3.07 13.90 26.09
C HIS A 167 3.86 15.06 26.76
N PRO A 168 3.19 16.10 27.29
CA PRO A 168 3.84 17.19 28.00
C PRO A 168 4.51 16.73 29.31
N MET A 169 5.78 17.11 29.53
CA MET A 169 6.53 16.79 30.75
C MET A 169 7.14 18.05 31.41
N PRO A 170 6.32 19.03 31.83
CA PRO A 170 6.81 20.35 32.30
C PRO A 170 7.69 20.28 33.56
N ASN A 171 7.55 19.23 34.36
CA ASN A 171 8.30 19.05 35.61
C ASN A 171 9.59 18.23 35.44
N ALA A 172 9.89 17.78 34.22
CA ALA A 172 11.07 16.95 33.94
C ALA A 172 12.36 17.77 33.95
N LYS A 173 13.39 17.25 34.63
CA LYS A 173 14.71 17.89 34.72
C LYS A 173 15.74 17.09 33.92
N PHE A 174 16.45 17.75 33.00
CA PHE A 174 17.63 17.19 32.34
C PHE A 174 18.78 17.06 33.34
N VAL A 175 19.10 15.84 33.77
CA VAL A 175 20.29 15.58 34.61
C VAL A 175 21.51 15.42 33.70
N ARG A 176 22.44 16.38 33.72
CA ARG A 176 23.74 16.21 33.04
C ARG A 176 24.56 15.12 33.73
N PRO A 177 25.25 14.23 32.99
CA PRO A 177 26.23 13.35 33.62
C PRO A 177 27.34 14.22 34.24
N HIS A 178 27.51 14.15 35.56
CA HIS A 178 28.64 14.79 36.22
C HIS A 178 29.94 14.14 35.73
N THR A 179 30.70 14.85 34.89
CA THR A 179 32.12 14.56 34.71
C THR A 179 32.82 14.82 36.04
N GLY A 180 33.15 13.77 36.77
CA GLY A 180 33.85 13.86 38.04
C GLY A 180 35.19 14.58 37.88
N THR A 181 35.28 15.82 38.36
CA THR A 181 36.55 16.44 38.68
C THR A 181 36.98 15.90 40.04
N THR A 182 37.97 15.01 40.06
CA THR A 182 38.69 14.64 41.27
C THR A 182 39.39 15.89 41.82
N ASN A 183 38.89 16.42 42.93
CA ASN A 183 39.66 17.36 43.75
C ASN A 183 40.81 16.57 44.39
N VAL A 184 42.02 16.80 43.90
CA VAL A 184 43.26 16.38 44.56
C VAL A 184 43.41 17.25 45.81
N ASN A 185 43.31 16.64 46.98
CA ASN A 185 43.71 17.24 48.24
C ASN A 185 45.22 16.95 48.43
N PRO A 186 46.10 17.97 48.46
CA PRO A 186 47.52 17.75 48.70
C PRO A 186 47.75 17.85 50.21
N ASP A 187 47.82 16.72 50.89
CA ASP A 187 48.68 16.56 52.08
C ASP A 187 48.61 15.13 52.62
N LEU A 188 49.79 14.61 52.95
CA LEU A 188 50.14 13.37 53.66
C LEU A 188 50.80 12.29 52.80
N ALA A 189 52.10 12.49 52.63
CA ALA A 189 53.08 11.44 52.41
C ALA A 189 53.24 10.57 53.66
N THR A 190 53.11 9.25 53.53
CA THR A 190 54.00 8.24 54.14
C THR A 190 53.75 6.87 53.49
N ASN A 191 54.81 6.34 52.88
CA ASN A 191 55.02 4.96 52.39
C ASN A 191 55.36 4.03 53.59
N PRO A 192 55.67 2.71 53.44
CA PRO A 192 55.30 1.68 52.45
C PRO A 192 54.87 0.32 53.12
N SER A 193 54.73 -0.73 52.29
CA SER A 193 54.72 -2.19 52.59
C SER A 193 53.31 -2.84 52.53
N THR A 194 53.05 -3.98 51.89
CA THR A 194 53.86 -5.09 51.35
C THR A 194 53.19 -5.75 50.13
N ASN A 195 54.04 -6.13 49.17
CA ASN A 195 53.91 -7.10 48.05
C ASN A 195 53.44 -8.53 48.49
N PRO A 196 53.40 -9.58 47.62
CA PRO A 196 53.15 -9.68 46.16
C PRO A 196 52.33 -10.94 45.73
N SER A 197 52.21 -11.12 44.40
CA SER A 197 52.17 -12.40 43.63
C SER A 197 50.78 -13.02 43.40
N THR A 198 50.40 -13.47 42.20
CA THR A 198 51.12 -14.02 41.04
C THR A 198 50.43 -13.56 39.73
N GLY A 199 51.14 -13.12 38.67
CA GLY A 199 51.76 -13.97 37.63
C GLY A 199 50.70 -14.54 36.68
N THR A 200 50.66 -14.35 35.36
CA THR A 200 51.71 -14.04 34.38
C THR A 200 51.08 -13.63 33.04
N ASN A 201 51.76 -12.71 32.35
CA ASN A 201 51.54 -12.22 30.99
C ASN A 201 51.65 -13.32 29.91
N THR A 202 50.97 -13.10 28.77
CA THR A 202 51.62 -12.93 27.45
C THR A 202 50.68 -12.26 26.42
N ASN A 203 51.05 -11.06 25.99
CA ASN A 203 51.17 -10.52 24.62
C ASN A 203 50.00 -10.59 23.61
N THR A 204 49.36 -9.44 23.36
CA THR A 204 49.53 -8.48 22.22
C THR A 204 48.73 -8.83 20.96
N ASN A 205 47.68 -8.04 20.66
CA ASN A 205 47.59 -7.18 19.47
C ASN A 205 46.29 -6.36 19.43
N ILE A 206 46.40 -5.19 18.80
CA ILE A 206 45.48 -4.03 18.72
C ILE A 206 44.25 -4.30 17.82
N PRO A 207 43.07 -3.71 18.12
CA PRO A 207 42.39 -2.82 17.14
C PRO A 207 41.80 -1.56 17.83
N THR A 208 42.14 -0.33 17.43
CA THR A 208 41.42 0.51 16.43
C THR A 208 39.89 0.39 16.45
N GLY A 209 39.22 1.50 16.77
CA GLY A 209 37.78 1.70 16.60
C GLY A 209 37.06 1.85 17.94
N THR A 210 36.63 3.06 18.26
CA THR A 210 35.82 3.40 19.44
C THR A 210 34.47 2.68 19.41
N GLN A 211 34.39 1.49 19.99
CA GLN A 211 33.15 0.93 20.51
C GLN A 211 32.76 1.72 21.77
N GLN A 212 31.63 2.41 21.70
CA GLN A 212 30.99 3.03 22.85
C GLN A 212 30.38 1.91 23.70
N GLN A 213 31.13 1.39 24.67
CA GLN A 213 30.67 0.38 25.61
C GLN A 213 29.47 0.88 26.42
N CYS A 214 28.38 0.10 26.39
CA CYS A 214 27.20 0.24 27.23
C CYS A 214 27.57 0.15 28.72
N VAL A 215 27.16 1.13 29.51
CA VAL A 215 27.22 1.05 30.98
C VAL A 215 25.98 0.30 31.47
N ASN A 216 26.21 -0.78 32.20
CA ASN A 216 25.23 -1.63 32.88
C ASN A 216 24.34 -0.83 33.87
N PRO A 217 22.99 -0.88 33.79
CA PRO A 217 22.10 -0.11 34.65
C PRO A 217 21.83 -0.84 35.99
N GLN A 218 22.76 -0.73 36.95
CA GLN A 218 22.63 -1.38 38.28
C GLN A 218 22.94 -0.43 39.47
N ASN A 219 22.75 0.90 39.35
CA ASN A 219 22.88 1.80 40.50
C ASN A 219 21.59 2.65 40.75
N PRO A 220 20.76 2.31 41.76
CA PRO A 220 19.42 2.91 41.92
C PRO A 220 19.36 4.30 42.55
N ASN A 221 20.46 4.86 43.05
CA ASN A 221 20.37 5.93 44.06
C ASN A 221 20.53 7.37 43.55
N ASN A 222 20.35 7.67 42.25
CA ASN A 222 20.45 9.06 41.76
C ASN A 222 19.61 9.40 40.50
N PHE A 223 18.52 8.67 40.23
CA PHE A 223 17.60 9.00 39.14
C PHE A 223 16.25 9.44 39.71
N PHE A 224 15.93 10.74 39.59
CA PHE A 224 14.53 11.15 39.44
C PHE A 224 14.08 10.54 38.11
N SER A 225 13.44 9.37 38.15
CA SER A 225 13.23 8.55 36.96
C SER A 225 12.01 9.04 36.18
N MET A 226 12.05 8.95 34.85
CA MET A 226 10.91 9.25 33.98
C MET A 226 9.65 8.47 34.39
N LEU A 227 9.82 7.27 34.93
CA LEU A 227 8.76 6.42 35.47
C LEU A 227 8.03 7.03 36.67
N ASP A 228 8.71 7.81 37.51
CA ASP A 228 8.08 8.50 38.64
C ASP A 228 7.20 9.67 38.18
N MET A 229 7.54 10.30 37.06
CA MET A 229 6.77 11.41 36.48
C MET A 229 5.51 10.95 35.73
N LEU A 230 5.48 9.70 35.27
CA LEU A 230 4.30 9.07 34.66
C LEU A 230 3.38 8.41 35.70
N ARG A 231 3.66 8.52 37.00
CA ARG A 231 2.90 7.85 38.05
C ARG A 231 1.40 8.22 38.06
N ASP A 232 1.10 9.46 37.67
CA ASP A 232 -0.27 10.00 37.59
C ASP A 232 -0.71 10.25 36.14
N TYR A 233 -0.11 9.55 35.16
CA TYR A 233 -0.50 9.68 33.76
C TYR A 233 -1.94 9.19 33.55
N ASP A 234 -2.77 10.09 33.04
CA ASP A 234 -4.19 9.85 32.70
C ASP A 234 -4.50 10.14 31.23
N GLY A 235 -3.47 10.43 30.41
CA GLY A 235 -3.58 10.73 28.98
C GLY A 235 -4.29 12.06 28.66
N SER A 236 -4.75 12.83 29.66
CA SER A 236 -5.58 14.03 29.44
C SER A 236 -4.85 15.21 28.78
N GLY A 237 -3.51 15.18 28.76
CA GLY A 237 -2.66 16.19 28.13
C GLY A 237 -2.02 15.75 26.82
N ASP A 238 -2.34 14.56 26.32
CA ASP A 238 -1.68 13.99 25.15
C ASP A 238 -2.24 14.59 23.86
N VAL A 239 -1.35 14.93 22.93
CA VAL A 239 -1.70 15.42 21.60
C VAL A 239 -1.41 14.35 20.58
N VAL A 240 -2.41 13.94 19.80
CA VAL A 240 -2.22 13.00 18.68
C VAL A 240 -1.49 13.73 17.55
N LEU A 241 -0.25 13.34 17.30
CA LEU A 241 0.55 13.90 16.19
C LEU A 241 0.32 13.15 14.88
N TRP A 242 0.08 11.85 14.96
CA TRP A 242 -0.14 10.98 13.79
C TRP A 242 -0.92 9.72 14.18
N GLU A 243 -1.65 9.14 13.23
CA GLU A 243 -2.43 7.91 13.40
C GLU A 243 -2.51 7.12 12.08
N ALA A 244 -2.46 5.79 12.17
CA ALA A 244 -2.84 4.88 11.10
C ALA A 244 -3.80 3.79 11.62
N ARG A 245 -4.89 3.58 10.88
CA ARG A 245 -5.93 2.57 11.16
C ARG A 245 -5.90 1.41 10.16
N ASP A 246 -5.46 1.71 8.96
CA ASP A 246 -5.51 0.80 7.83
C ASP A 246 -4.58 -0.40 8.02
N VAL A 247 -5.16 -1.60 7.89
CA VAL A 247 -4.40 -2.86 7.96
C VAL A 247 -3.43 -2.90 6.79
N THR A 248 -2.14 -3.03 7.09
CA THR A 248 -1.08 -3.05 6.08
C THR A 248 -0.87 -4.43 5.46
N GLN A 249 -1.65 -5.44 5.88
CA GLN A 249 -1.51 -6.85 5.51
C GLN A 249 -0.08 -7.37 5.78
N GLY A 250 0.49 -6.90 6.90
CA GLY A 250 1.85 -7.22 7.33
C GLY A 250 2.97 -6.62 6.48
N GLN A 251 2.65 -5.75 5.52
CA GLN A 251 3.65 -4.99 4.78
C GLN A 251 4.11 -3.79 5.61
N TRP A 252 5.42 -3.51 5.57
CA TRP A 252 5.97 -2.30 6.18
C TRP A 252 5.52 -1.04 5.43
N LYS A 253 5.10 -0.04 6.19
CA LYS A 253 4.77 1.31 5.73
C LYS A 253 5.57 2.33 6.50
N GLU A 254 6.04 3.37 5.83
CA GLU A 254 6.79 4.44 6.49
C GLU A 254 5.81 5.45 7.11
N GLY A 255 6.06 5.80 8.36
CA GLY A 255 5.44 6.92 9.05
C GLY A 255 6.46 8.02 9.28
N GLN A 256 6.05 9.26 9.04
CA GLN A 256 6.86 10.43 9.34
C GLN A 256 5.97 11.57 9.81
N LEU A 257 6.49 12.43 10.69
CA LEU A 257 5.83 13.65 11.12
C LEU A 257 6.85 14.69 11.58
N VAL A 258 6.53 15.97 11.41
CA VAL A 258 7.26 17.07 12.04
C VAL A 258 6.38 17.68 13.11
N TYR A 259 6.97 17.95 14.27
CA TYR A 259 6.28 18.65 15.33
C TYR A 259 7.19 19.72 15.98
N THR A 260 6.54 20.69 16.59
CA THR A 260 7.18 21.73 17.40
C THR A 260 6.51 21.76 18.76
N TYR A 261 7.30 21.86 19.83
CA TYR A 261 6.77 21.97 21.19
C TYR A 261 7.71 22.78 22.08
N ASN A 262 7.14 23.75 22.81
CA ASN A 262 7.88 24.75 23.57
C ASN A 262 8.18 24.35 25.03
N LEU A 263 7.77 23.13 25.45
CA LEU A 263 8.04 22.57 26.77
C LEU A 263 8.77 21.23 26.66
N PRO A 264 9.47 20.76 27.71
CA PRO A 264 9.96 19.38 27.76
C PRO A 264 8.79 18.39 27.61
N HIS A 265 9.00 17.31 26.88
CA HIS A 265 7.95 16.37 26.50
C HIS A 265 8.54 14.99 26.16
N ALA A 266 7.70 14.01 25.86
CA ALA A 266 8.12 12.76 25.22
C ALA A 266 7.16 12.36 24.10
N ILE A 267 7.64 11.50 23.24
CA ILE A 267 6.85 10.86 22.18
C ILE A 267 6.42 9.48 22.65
N ILE A 268 5.14 9.15 22.47
CA ILE A 268 4.58 7.85 22.80
C ILE A 268 4.09 7.21 21.52
N VAL A 269 4.53 5.98 21.25
CA VAL A 269 3.94 5.12 20.23
C VAL A 269 2.92 4.21 20.92
N GLU A 270 1.65 4.44 20.62
CA GLU A 270 0.53 3.70 21.19
C GLU A 270 -0.09 2.80 20.15
N GLY A 271 -0.11 1.50 20.41
CA GLY A 271 -0.89 0.54 19.63
C GLY A 271 -2.17 0.14 20.33
N ILE A 272 -3.27 0.17 19.61
CA ILE A 272 -4.61 -0.04 20.12
C ILE A 272 -5.21 -1.29 19.46
N PRO A 273 -5.65 -2.28 20.25
CA PRO A 273 -6.44 -3.39 19.74
C PRO A 273 -7.90 -3.00 19.52
N VAL A 274 -8.62 -3.83 18.76
CA VAL A 274 -10.10 -3.79 18.72
C VAL A 274 -10.66 -3.96 20.14
N PRO A 275 -11.75 -3.27 20.53
CA PRO A 275 -12.30 -3.34 21.88
C PRO A 275 -12.59 -4.78 22.36
N ASN A 276 -12.40 -5.04 23.65
CA ASN A 276 -12.58 -6.36 24.27
C ASN A 276 -13.98 -6.99 24.07
N GLY A 277 -15.01 -6.19 23.77
CA GLY A 277 -16.36 -6.66 23.47
C GLY A 277 -16.58 -7.14 22.03
N ASP A 278 -15.64 -6.89 21.11
CA ASP A 278 -15.77 -7.32 19.71
C ASP A 278 -15.34 -8.79 19.54
N LEU A 279 -16.04 -9.53 18.67
CA LEU A 279 -15.70 -10.92 18.35
C LEU A 279 -14.33 -11.03 17.66
N ASN A 280 -13.94 -10.00 16.91
CA ASN A 280 -12.66 -9.94 16.21
C ASN A 280 -11.46 -9.98 17.18
N ARG A 281 -11.66 -9.57 18.43
CA ARG A 281 -10.65 -9.64 19.51
C ARG A 281 -10.02 -11.03 19.68
N ARG A 282 -10.78 -12.10 19.40
CA ARG A 282 -10.36 -13.50 19.61
C ARG A 282 -9.42 -14.02 18.53
N PHE A 283 -9.37 -13.34 17.38
CA PHE A 283 -8.52 -13.73 16.27
C PHE A 283 -7.15 -13.09 16.42
N ARG A 284 -6.13 -13.69 15.81
CA ARG A 284 -4.76 -13.15 15.87
C ARG A 284 -4.63 -11.82 15.14
N GLY A 285 -3.68 -11.03 15.57
CA GLY A 285 -3.29 -9.78 14.93
C GLY A 285 -2.20 -9.07 15.70
N TYR A 286 -1.38 -8.29 15.02
CA TYR A 286 -0.26 -7.61 15.63
C TYR A 286 -0.14 -6.18 15.10
N ILE A 287 0.57 -5.38 15.87
CA ILE A 287 1.13 -4.11 15.39
C ILE A 287 2.63 -4.16 15.66
N ALA A 288 3.41 -3.83 14.64
CA ALA A 288 4.86 -3.74 14.71
C ALA A 288 5.34 -2.34 14.34
N ILE A 289 6.45 -1.92 14.94
CA ILE A 289 7.13 -0.64 14.72
C ILE A 289 8.62 -0.92 14.61
N ASP A 290 9.26 -0.23 13.68
CA ASP A 290 10.68 -0.37 13.41
C ASP A 290 11.34 0.98 13.11
N ASP A 291 12.66 1.04 13.20
CA ASP A 291 13.48 2.14 12.68
C ASP A 291 13.07 3.56 13.18
N LEU A 292 12.76 3.67 14.48
CA LEU A 292 12.37 4.93 15.11
C LEU A 292 13.54 5.92 15.17
N ASN A 293 13.44 7.04 14.47
CA ASN A 293 14.50 8.03 14.36
C ASN A 293 14.00 9.47 14.55
N PHE A 294 14.73 10.24 15.37
CA PHE A 294 14.59 11.70 15.46
C PHE A 294 15.57 12.40 14.51
N ALA A 295 15.06 13.13 13.53
CA ALA A 295 15.82 13.76 12.46
C ALA A 295 15.59 15.27 12.38
N LEU A 296 16.32 15.94 11.48
CA LEU A 296 16.08 17.35 11.17
C LEU A 296 14.73 17.51 10.44
N PRO A 297 14.01 18.64 10.62
CA PRO A 297 12.73 18.90 9.95
C PRO A 297 12.80 18.80 8.43
N SER A 298 13.91 19.25 7.83
CA SER A 298 14.16 19.16 6.38
C SER A 298 14.17 17.73 5.86
N GLU A 299 14.34 16.73 6.73
CA GLU A 299 14.36 15.32 6.35
C GLU A 299 12.95 14.70 6.31
N CYS A 300 11.94 15.28 6.96
CA CYS A 300 10.59 14.68 7.07
C CYS A 300 9.65 14.98 5.89
N GLY A 301 10.17 15.54 4.79
CA GLY A 301 9.29 16.06 3.75
C GLY A 301 8.37 17.16 4.29
N ALA A 302 7.39 17.57 3.49
CA ALA A 302 6.70 18.86 3.62
C ALA A 302 5.69 19.01 4.78
N PHE A 303 5.88 18.33 5.92
CA PHE A 303 5.06 18.51 7.11
C PHE A 303 5.24 19.91 7.70
N CYS A 304 4.15 20.58 8.06
CA CYS A 304 4.24 21.88 8.72
C CYS A 304 2.98 22.25 9.51
N THR A 305 3.17 22.55 10.79
CA THR A 305 2.13 23.08 11.70
C THR A 305 2.24 24.60 11.89
N PHE A 306 3.15 25.27 11.18
CA PHE A 306 3.38 26.73 11.23
C PHE A 306 3.51 27.38 12.62
N GLU A 307 3.87 26.61 13.65
CA GLU A 307 3.99 27.11 15.02
C GLU A 307 5.12 28.12 15.23
N ALA A 308 6.22 27.92 14.51
CA ALA A 308 7.44 28.71 14.67
C ALA A 308 8.22 28.96 13.37
N GLY A 309 7.66 28.62 12.20
CA GLY A 309 8.20 28.97 10.90
C GLY A 309 7.45 28.30 9.75
N THR A 310 8.06 28.27 8.56
CA THR A 310 7.48 27.64 7.37
C THR A 310 7.91 26.18 7.17
N CYS A 311 8.64 25.58 8.12
CA CYS A 311 9.05 24.17 8.08
C CYS A 311 9.74 23.73 6.76
N GLY A 312 10.54 24.63 6.16
CA GLY A 312 11.21 24.37 4.88
C GLY A 312 10.39 24.71 3.63
N TRP A 313 9.12 25.10 3.78
CA TRP A 313 8.35 25.68 2.69
C TRP A 313 8.90 27.06 2.30
N VAL A 314 8.99 27.31 0.99
CA VAL A 314 9.64 28.46 0.36
C VAL A 314 8.62 29.25 -0.45
N GLN A 315 8.65 30.58 -0.32
CA GLN A 315 7.83 31.50 -1.12
C GLN A 315 8.31 31.57 -2.58
N ASP A 316 7.39 31.71 -3.54
CA ASP A 316 7.70 31.86 -4.96
C ASP A 316 8.03 33.30 -5.36
N LYS A 317 9.24 33.75 -5.06
CA LYS A 317 9.68 35.12 -5.36
C LYS A 317 9.82 35.45 -6.85
N GLU A 318 9.67 34.47 -7.74
CA GLU A 318 9.96 34.64 -9.16
C GLU A 318 8.70 34.77 -10.01
N THR A 319 7.61 34.07 -9.65
CA THR A 319 6.45 33.95 -10.53
C THR A 319 5.11 34.33 -9.91
N ASP A 320 5.08 34.62 -8.61
CA ASP A 320 3.87 35.11 -7.93
C ASP A 320 3.87 36.65 -7.77
N ASP A 321 2.77 37.19 -7.23
CA ASP A 321 2.56 38.62 -7.04
C ASP A 321 2.85 39.08 -5.60
N PHE A 322 2.77 38.15 -4.62
CA PHE A 322 3.03 38.41 -3.21
C PHE A 322 3.22 37.14 -2.37
N ASP A 323 3.75 37.29 -1.15
CA ASP A 323 4.10 36.16 -0.27
C ASP A 323 3.00 35.81 0.75
N TRP A 324 2.95 34.53 1.14
CA TRP A 324 2.23 34.08 2.35
C TRP A 324 2.87 34.65 3.61
N SER A 325 2.07 34.87 4.66
CA SER A 325 2.56 35.33 5.96
C SER A 325 2.24 34.33 7.07
N GLN A 326 3.12 34.18 8.05
CA GLN A 326 2.82 33.41 9.26
C GLN A 326 2.05 34.30 10.24
N SER A 327 0.94 33.80 10.77
CA SER A 327 0.09 34.51 11.72
C SER A 327 -0.25 33.64 12.92
N ARG A 328 -0.56 34.28 14.05
CA ARG A 328 -1.08 33.64 15.29
C ARG A 328 -2.57 33.98 15.54
N GLY A 329 -3.20 34.62 14.55
CA GLY A 329 -4.57 35.13 14.57
C GLY A 329 -4.69 36.22 13.50
N SER A 330 -5.72 36.16 12.65
CA SER A 330 -5.80 37.09 11.51
C SER A 330 -5.87 38.55 11.94
N MET A 331 -5.19 39.42 11.19
CA MET A 331 -5.33 40.87 11.35
C MET A 331 -6.73 41.37 10.94
N SER A 332 -7.44 40.63 10.07
CA SER A 332 -8.86 40.84 9.80
C SER A 332 -9.70 39.95 10.72
N GLN A 333 -10.12 40.51 11.86
CA GLN A 333 -11.01 39.82 12.82
C GLN A 333 -12.38 39.43 12.23
N ALA A 334 -12.74 39.97 11.06
CA ALA A 334 -14.02 39.68 10.40
C ALA A 334 -13.97 38.41 9.54
N THR A 335 -12.81 38.09 8.94
CA THR A 335 -12.72 37.10 7.85
C THR A 335 -11.60 36.08 7.98
N GLY A 336 -10.53 36.38 8.70
CA GLY A 336 -9.50 35.36 8.97
C GLY A 336 -9.73 34.62 10.29
N PRO A 337 -9.07 33.46 10.48
CA PRO A 337 -9.29 32.65 11.66
C PRO A 337 -8.72 33.34 12.91
N PRO A 338 -9.44 33.32 14.04
CA PRO A 338 -8.99 33.97 15.26
C PRO A 338 -7.85 33.20 15.95
N ARG A 339 -7.71 31.91 15.66
CA ARG A 339 -6.73 30.97 16.21
C ARG A 339 -6.35 29.96 15.13
N ASP A 340 -5.18 29.35 15.27
CA ASP A 340 -4.77 28.17 14.51
C ASP A 340 -5.76 27.01 14.68
N ARG A 341 -5.63 25.98 13.83
CA ARG A 341 -6.53 24.82 13.87
C ARG A 341 -6.47 24.18 15.25
N SER A 342 -5.28 23.80 15.71
CA SER A 342 -5.08 23.01 16.92
C SER A 342 -5.63 23.70 18.17
N ALA A 343 -5.45 25.02 18.29
CA ALA A 343 -6.01 25.81 19.38
C ALA A 343 -7.53 26.07 19.25
N SER A 344 -8.07 26.10 18.03
CA SER A 344 -9.53 26.20 17.81
C SER A 344 -10.27 24.97 18.35
N GLU A 345 -9.65 23.80 18.28
CA GLU A 345 -10.23 22.54 18.77
C GLU A 345 -10.06 22.40 20.30
N ASN A 346 -8.85 22.66 20.81
CA ASN A 346 -8.50 22.42 22.22
C ASN A 346 -8.71 23.63 23.15
N GLY A 347 -9.21 24.76 22.62
CA GLY A 347 -9.42 25.99 23.38
C GLY A 347 -8.13 26.72 23.77
N GLY A 348 -7.00 26.37 23.17
CA GLY A 348 -5.69 27.01 23.37
C GLY A 348 -5.66 28.49 22.95
N MET A 349 -4.60 29.19 23.36
CA MET A 349 -4.36 30.62 23.03
C MET A 349 -3.08 30.85 22.22
N THR A 350 -2.31 29.81 21.90
CA THR A 350 -1.02 29.91 21.24
C THR A 350 -0.93 28.87 20.14
N GLY A 351 -0.73 29.34 18.91
CA GLY A 351 -0.36 28.53 17.76
C GLY A 351 0.03 29.40 16.58
N GLY A 352 0.32 28.83 15.42
CA GLY A 352 0.60 29.58 14.20
C GLY A 352 0.06 28.91 12.94
N PHE A 353 -0.26 29.71 11.91
CA PHE A 353 -0.76 29.23 10.62
C PHE A 353 -0.23 30.13 9.49
N ALA A 354 -0.24 29.65 8.25
CA ALA A 354 0.06 30.47 7.08
C ALA A 354 -1.22 31.16 6.58
N VAL A 355 -1.14 32.44 6.19
CA VAL A 355 -2.27 33.22 5.70
C VAL A 355 -1.87 34.21 4.61
N ILE A 356 -2.75 34.36 3.62
CA ILE A 356 -2.72 35.51 2.71
C ILE A 356 -3.67 36.60 3.21
N ASP A 357 -3.18 37.83 3.22
CA ASP A 357 -4.00 39.02 3.47
C ASP A 357 -4.44 39.58 2.12
N SER A 358 -5.75 39.62 1.90
CA SER A 358 -6.37 40.10 0.66
C SER A 358 -6.54 41.62 0.60
N SER A 359 -6.18 42.34 1.65
CA SER A 359 -6.32 43.79 1.75
C SER A 359 -5.33 44.56 0.86
N TYR A 360 -5.58 45.86 0.72
CA TYR A 360 -4.74 46.75 -0.08
C TYR A 360 -3.25 46.62 0.32
N PRO A 361 -2.32 46.43 -0.64
CA PRO A 361 -2.43 46.76 -2.06
C PRO A 361 -2.82 45.62 -3.00
N ARG A 362 -3.30 44.48 -2.47
CA ARG A 362 -3.71 43.32 -3.29
C ARG A 362 -4.88 43.65 -4.23
N ARG A 363 -4.90 42.98 -5.38
CA ARG A 363 -5.93 43.12 -6.41
C ARG A 363 -6.53 41.75 -6.75
N PRO A 364 -7.78 41.71 -7.24
CA PRO A 364 -8.36 40.48 -7.73
C PRO A 364 -7.50 39.82 -8.80
N GLY A 365 -7.21 38.53 -8.60
CA GLY A 365 -6.34 37.74 -9.46
C GLY A 365 -4.86 37.71 -9.05
N ASP A 366 -4.42 38.54 -8.10
CA ASP A 366 -3.06 38.46 -7.53
C ASP A 366 -2.85 37.08 -6.89
N ARG A 367 -1.67 36.49 -7.05
CA ARG A 367 -1.35 35.14 -6.57
C ARG A 367 -0.21 35.14 -5.57
N ALA A 368 -0.28 34.21 -4.62
CA ALA A 368 0.79 33.86 -3.71
C ALA A 368 1.03 32.36 -3.72
N ARG A 369 2.30 31.95 -3.77
CA ARG A 369 2.67 30.52 -3.78
C ARG A 369 3.63 30.17 -2.67
N LEU A 370 3.24 29.15 -1.91
CA LEU A 370 4.09 28.50 -0.91
C LEU A 370 4.44 27.10 -1.41
N MET A 371 5.73 26.85 -1.61
CA MET A 371 6.23 25.65 -2.29
C MET A 371 7.14 24.81 -1.42
N THR A 372 7.16 23.50 -1.69
CA THR A 372 8.11 22.59 -1.07
C THR A 372 9.50 22.70 -1.71
N GLU A 373 10.49 22.08 -1.06
CA GLU A 373 11.68 21.63 -1.77
C GLU A 373 11.32 20.54 -2.82
N GLU A 374 12.29 20.17 -3.65
CA GLU A 374 12.08 19.16 -4.69
C GLU A 374 11.92 17.76 -4.08
N PHE A 375 10.80 17.11 -4.38
CA PHE A 375 10.59 15.69 -4.19
C PHE A 375 11.13 14.90 -5.38
N GLN A 376 11.68 13.73 -5.09
CA GLN A 376 11.97 12.74 -6.12
C GLN A 376 10.67 12.14 -6.67
N ALA A 377 10.77 11.44 -7.81
CA ALA A 377 9.64 10.70 -8.35
C ALA A 377 9.09 9.70 -7.32
N THR A 378 7.76 9.60 -7.22
CA THR A 378 7.09 8.67 -6.31
C THR A 378 7.18 7.23 -6.84
N ASP A 379 7.35 6.25 -5.95
CA ASP A 379 7.13 4.85 -6.31
C ASP A 379 5.64 4.66 -6.69
N PRO A 380 5.32 4.07 -7.86
CA PRO A 380 3.94 3.81 -8.26
C PRO A 380 3.10 2.98 -7.25
N ASN A 381 3.73 2.13 -6.45
CA ASN A 381 3.05 1.32 -5.42
C ASN A 381 2.92 2.04 -4.07
N SER A 382 3.61 3.16 -3.92
CA SER A 382 3.60 3.97 -2.69
C SER A 382 3.38 5.44 -3.08
N PRO A 383 2.20 5.79 -3.64
CA PRO A 383 1.81 7.18 -3.77
C PRO A 383 1.74 7.83 -2.39
N LEU A 384 1.73 9.16 -2.35
CA LEU A 384 1.63 9.91 -1.11
C LEU A 384 0.22 10.51 -0.99
N CYS A 385 -0.23 10.73 0.24
CA CYS A 385 -1.46 11.44 0.53
C CYS A 385 -1.12 12.71 1.31
N MET A 386 -1.44 13.86 0.73
CA MET A 386 -1.29 15.13 1.44
C MET A 386 -2.60 15.51 2.12
N ARG A 387 -2.52 15.81 3.41
CA ARG A 387 -3.61 16.37 4.22
C ARG A 387 -3.19 17.73 4.74
N PHE A 388 -4.14 18.66 4.81
CA PHE A 388 -3.90 20.00 5.32
C PHE A 388 -5.23 20.57 5.83
N TRP A 389 -5.16 21.59 6.66
CA TRP A 389 -6.32 22.35 7.09
C TRP A 389 -6.33 23.70 6.43
N THR A 390 -7.51 24.18 6.08
CA THR A 390 -7.67 25.50 5.49
C THR A 390 -8.90 26.21 6.04
N HIS A 391 -8.84 27.54 6.04
CA HIS A 391 -9.93 28.41 6.43
C HIS A 391 -10.13 29.47 5.35
N MET A 392 -11.33 29.53 4.80
CA MET A 392 -11.71 30.39 3.68
C MET A 392 -13.07 31.02 3.97
N HIS A 393 -13.08 32.14 4.72
CA HIS A 393 -14.32 32.79 5.13
C HIS A 393 -14.37 34.26 4.71
N GLY A 394 -15.44 34.66 4.05
CA GLY A 394 -15.66 36.06 3.70
C GLY A 394 -16.36 36.24 2.36
N VAL A 395 -16.77 37.47 2.07
CA VAL A 395 -17.39 37.81 0.79
C VAL A 395 -16.31 37.95 -0.26
N GLY A 396 -16.49 37.36 -1.44
CA GLY A 396 -15.53 37.49 -2.53
C GLY A 396 -14.18 36.84 -2.25
N ILE A 397 -14.15 35.81 -1.40
CA ILE A 397 -13.00 34.91 -1.24
C ILE A 397 -12.56 34.39 -2.61
N GLY A 398 -11.25 34.33 -2.81
CA GLY A 398 -10.67 33.87 -4.05
C GLY A 398 -10.59 32.36 -4.14
N THR A 399 -9.44 31.85 -4.59
CA THR A 399 -9.27 30.43 -4.89
C THR A 399 -8.02 29.89 -4.22
N LEU A 400 -8.11 28.71 -3.62
CA LEU A 400 -6.96 27.94 -3.16
C LEU A 400 -6.77 26.73 -4.08
N ARG A 401 -5.53 26.49 -4.53
CA ARG A 401 -5.14 25.35 -5.36
C ARG A 401 -3.95 24.63 -4.75
N VAL A 402 -3.92 23.31 -4.92
CA VAL A 402 -2.71 22.51 -4.79
C VAL A 402 -2.22 22.16 -6.19
N LEU A 403 -0.96 22.45 -6.46
CA LEU A 403 -0.29 22.19 -7.72
C LEU A 403 0.85 21.19 -7.55
N ILE A 404 1.04 20.33 -8.54
CA ILE A 404 2.30 19.59 -8.74
C ILE A 404 3.05 20.25 -9.88
N ILE A 405 4.27 20.70 -9.60
CA ILE A 405 5.16 21.37 -10.56
C ILE A 405 6.29 20.41 -10.91
N ASN A 406 6.33 19.92 -12.14
CA ASN A 406 7.42 19.08 -12.63
C ASN A 406 8.70 19.92 -12.73
N THR A 407 9.79 19.50 -12.08
CA THR A 407 11.01 20.31 -12.05
C THR A 407 11.84 20.22 -13.32
N GLN A 408 11.59 19.22 -14.17
CA GLN A 408 12.27 19.03 -15.46
C GLN A 408 11.70 19.95 -16.55
N ASP A 409 10.37 20.00 -16.71
CA ASP A 409 9.72 20.80 -17.76
C ASP A 409 9.02 22.08 -17.25
N ARG A 410 9.02 22.29 -15.94
CA ARG A 410 8.41 23.43 -15.23
C ARG A 410 6.90 23.57 -15.44
N LYS A 411 6.21 22.51 -15.88
CA LYS A 411 4.75 22.54 -15.99
C LYS A 411 4.10 22.28 -14.63
N ALA A 412 3.13 23.12 -14.30
CA ALA A 412 2.25 22.95 -13.15
C ALA A 412 0.96 22.24 -13.58
N ARG A 413 0.53 21.25 -12.80
CA ARG A 413 -0.81 20.66 -12.87
C ARG A 413 -1.54 20.93 -11.57
N THR A 414 -2.76 21.46 -11.63
CA THR A 414 -3.66 21.50 -10.47
C THR A 414 -4.09 20.08 -10.14
N ILE A 415 -4.17 19.75 -8.85
CA ILE A 415 -4.63 18.43 -8.37
C ILE A 415 -5.79 18.55 -7.38
N TRP A 416 -5.93 19.72 -6.76
CA TRP A 416 -6.98 20.04 -5.82
C TRP A 416 -7.28 21.54 -5.94
N GLN A 417 -8.55 21.93 -5.88
CA GLN A 417 -8.95 23.34 -5.91
C GLN A 417 -10.31 23.59 -5.23
N ILE A 418 -10.39 24.66 -4.44
CA ILE A 418 -11.66 25.24 -3.97
C ILE A 418 -11.67 26.75 -4.24
N SER A 419 -12.83 27.26 -4.67
CA SER A 419 -13.06 28.67 -4.92
C SER A 419 -14.26 29.16 -4.11
N GLY A 420 -14.14 30.36 -3.53
CA GLY A 420 -15.22 31.00 -2.77
C GLY A 420 -15.24 30.66 -1.28
N GLU A 421 -16.32 31.06 -0.61
CA GLU A 421 -16.51 30.87 0.83
C GLU A 421 -16.71 29.38 1.16
N ALA A 422 -15.99 28.88 2.17
CA ALA A 422 -16.11 27.52 2.70
C ALA A 422 -16.48 27.49 4.20
N GLY A 423 -17.07 28.57 4.71
CA GLY A 423 -17.54 28.70 6.09
C GLY A 423 -16.49 29.24 7.08
N LYS A 424 -16.92 29.45 8.32
CA LYS A 424 -16.16 30.08 9.43
C LYS A 424 -15.23 29.15 10.21
N ILE A 425 -15.22 27.87 9.86
CA ILE A 425 -14.47 26.84 10.58
C ILE A 425 -13.29 26.39 9.73
N TRP A 426 -12.25 25.90 10.39
CA TRP A 426 -11.21 25.15 9.71
C TRP A 426 -11.82 23.87 9.12
N TYR A 427 -11.52 23.58 7.86
CA TYR A 427 -11.91 22.33 7.22
C TYR A 427 -10.68 21.67 6.60
N GLN A 428 -10.73 20.35 6.50
CA GLN A 428 -9.60 19.55 6.03
C GLN A 428 -9.65 19.39 4.51
N GLY A 429 -8.53 19.69 3.86
CA GLY A 429 -8.24 19.31 2.49
C GLY A 429 -7.40 18.02 2.46
N GLN A 430 -7.67 17.17 1.49
CA GLN A 430 -6.92 15.94 1.23
C GLN A 430 -6.76 15.74 -0.27
N VAL A 431 -5.58 15.28 -0.72
CA VAL A 431 -5.33 15.01 -2.15
C VAL A 431 -4.23 13.95 -2.34
N PRO A 432 -4.39 13.01 -3.30
CA PRO A 432 -3.35 12.08 -3.66
C PRO A 432 -2.22 12.76 -4.46
N ILE A 433 -0.99 12.41 -4.12
CA ILE A 433 0.24 12.91 -4.73
C ILE A 433 0.97 11.74 -5.38
N ALA A 434 1.10 11.80 -6.70
CA ALA A 434 1.92 10.89 -7.47
C ALA A 434 2.56 11.62 -8.65
N SER A 435 3.82 11.29 -8.92
CA SER A 435 4.58 11.84 -10.03
C SER A 435 5.68 10.87 -10.47
N ALA A 436 5.75 10.60 -11.78
CA ALA A 436 6.79 9.77 -12.39
C ALA A 436 8.14 10.51 -12.55
N THR A 437 8.18 11.81 -12.26
CA THR A 437 9.38 12.66 -12.37
C THR A 437 9.54 13.50 -11.11
N PRO A 438 10.75 13.99 -10.81
CA PRO A 438 10.96 14.94 -9.72
C PRO A 438 10.03 16.15 -9.83
N PHE A 439 9.52 16.59 -8.68
CA PHE A 439 8.43 17.57 -8.63
C PHE A 439 8.47 18.41 -7.34
N LYS A 440 7.76 19.54 -7.36
CA LYS A 440 7.44 20.33 -6.17
C LYS A 440 5.94 20.36 -5.95
N ILE A 441 5.51 20.47 -4.70
CA ILE A 441 4.12 20.74 -4.34
C ILE A 441 4.02 22.23 -4.05
N ALA A 442 2.96 22.88 -4.52
CA ALA A 442 2.69 24.29 -4.26
C ALA A 442 1.25 24.51 -3.81
N PHE A 443 1.08 25.26 -2.73
CA PHE A 443 -0.18 25.91 -2.41
C PHE A 443 -0.21 27.26 -3.12
N GLU A 444 -1.12 27.42 -4.08
CA GLU A 444 -1.38 28.70 -4.76
C GLU A 444 -2.70 29.27 -4.24
N ALA A 445 -2.64 30.45 -3.61
CA ALA A 445 -3.81 31.24 -3.31
C ALA A 445 -3.94 32.39 -4.30
N GLU A 446 -5.14 32.59 -4.83
CA GLU A 446 -5.51 33.68 -5.72
C GLU A 446 -6.48 34.60 -4.99
N VAL A 447 -6.21 35.90 -4.98
CA VAL A 447 -7.07 36.92 -4.34
C VAL A 447 -8.37 37.06 -5.12
N GLY A 448 -9.49 37.04 -4.40
CA GLY A 448 -10.81 37.17 -4.98
C GLY A 448 -11.22 38.63 -5.24
N LEU A 449 -12.53 38.87 -5.29
CA LEU A 449 -13.08 40.18 -5.68
C LEU A 449 -13.13 41.21 -4.54
N SER A 450 -12.85 40.80 -3.29
CA SER A 450 -12.91 41.67 -2.11
C SER A 450 -11.63 41.60 -1.27
N ASP A 451 -11.43 42.63 -0.45
CA ASP A 451 -10.38 42.78 0.55
C ASP A 451 -10.67 42.05 1.88
N LEU A 452 -11.77 41.28 1.91
CA LEU A 452 -12.21 40.45 3.02
C LEU A 452 -12.11 38.96 2.65
N GLY A 453 -11.11 38.62 1.84
CA GLY A 453 -10.91 37.34 1.18
C GLY A 453 -9.72 36.53 1.69
N ASP A 454 -9.42 36.57 3.00
CA ASP A 454 -8.25 35.87 3.56
C ASP A 454 -8.38 34.34 3.43
N ILE A 455 -7.29 33.70 3.03
CA ILE A 455 -7.15 32.24 2.94
C ILE A 455 -6.02 31.82 3.88
N ALA A 456 -6.30 30.87 4.76
CA ALA A 456 -5.31 30.33 5.68
C ALA A 456 -5.07 28.83 5.48
N LEU A 457 -3.89 28.37 5.86
CA LEU A 457 -3.40 26.99 5.80
C LEU A 457 -2.76 26.61 7.14
N ASP A 458 -3.00 25.38 7.56
CA ASP A 458 -2.43 24.84 8.80
C ASP A 458 -2.28 23.31 8.75
N ASP A 459 -1.53 22.74 9.69
CA ASP A 459 -1.41 21.29 9.93
C ASP A 459 -1.20 20.44 8.65
N ILE A 460 -0.20 20.82 7.85
CA ILE A 460 0.15 20.09 6.62
C ILE A 460 0.87 18.79 6.98
N SER A 461 0.43 17.69 6.38
CA SER A 461 1.03 16.36 6.54
C SER A 461 1.05 15.60 5.22
N ILE A 462 2.07 14.76 5.03
CA ILE A 462 2.20 13.87 3.87
C ILE A 462 2.44 12.44 4.37
N ILE A 463 1.42 11.61 4.26
CA ILE A 463 1.48 10.19 4.65
C ILE A 463 1.67 9.31 3.42
N GLN A 464 2.23 8.11 3.60
CA GLN A 464 2.27 7.12 2.52
C GLN A 464 0.88 6.51 2.26
N GLY A 465 0.63 6.15 1.01
CA GLY A 465 -0.62 5.56 0.55
C GLY A 465 -1.45 6.56 -0.27
N PRO A 466 -2.34 6.06 -1.14
CA PRO A 466 -3.27 6.92 -1.84
C PRO A 466 -4.36 7.37 -0.88
N CYS A 467 -5.07 8.42 -1.27
CA CYS A 467 -6.27 8.83 -0.57
C CYS A 467 -7.18 9.57 -1.54
N PRO A 468 -8.51 9.45 -1.38
CA PRO A 468 -9.42 10.22 -2.22
C PRO A 468 -9.30 11.71 -1.93
N SER A 469 -9.57 12.51 -2.96
CA SER A 469 -9.60 13.96 -2.80
C SER A 469 -10.74 14.40 -1.88
N ALA A 470 -10.44 15.17 -0.84
CA ALA A 470 -11.44 15.71 0.09
C ALA A 470 -11.31 17.25 0.23
N PRO A 471 -12.43 18.00 0.31
CA PRO A 471 -13.79 17.54 0.05
C PRO A 471 -13.93 17.11 -1.42
N GLN A 472 -14.89 16.24 -1.69
CA GLN A 472 -15.03 15.57 -2.99
C GLN A 472 -15.07 16.54 -4.19
N ILE A 473 -15.69 17.71 -4.01
CA ILE A 473 -15.79 18.77 -5.04
C ILE A 473 -14.44 19.40 -5.42
N ALA A 474 -13.41 19.20 -4.60
CA ALA A 474 -12.11 19.83 -4.79
C ALA A 474 -11.18 19.03 -5.69
N GLY A 475 -11.48 17.73 -5.90
CA GLY A 475 -10.71 16.87 -6.79
C GLY A 475 -10.89 17.25 -8.26
N ASN A 476 -9.94 16.86 -9.10
CA ASN A 476 -9.94 17.13 -10.54
C ASN A 476 -10.94 16.28 -11.37
N ASN A 477 -11.97 15.66 -10.76
CA ASN A 477 -12.98 14.79 -11.39
C ASN A 477 -12.42 13.60 -12.19
N LEU A 478 -11.23 13.08 -11.84
CA LEU A 478 -10.59 11.94 -12.51
C LEU A 478 -11.18 10.57 -12.12
N GLY A 479 -12.33 10.53 -11.43
CA GLY A 479 -12.97 9.31 -10.93
C GLY A 479 -12.74 9.03 -9.44
N ASP A 480 -12.03 9.92 -8.73
CA ASP A 480 -11.93 9.88 -7.25
C ASP A 480 -13.33 9.94 -6.62
N CYS A 481 -13.61 9.05 -5.66
CA CYS A 481 -14.91 8.99 -5.02
C CYS A 481 -14.89 8.34 -3.65
N THR A 482 -15.30 9.08 -2.62
CA THR A 482 -15.56 8.55 -1.27
C THR A 482 -17.02 8.19 -1.05
N PHE A 483 -17.88 8.45 -2.04
CA PHE A 483 -19.34 8.32 -1.94
C PHE A 483 -20.01 9.13 -0.83
N GLU A 484 -19.32 9.98 -0.07
CA GLU A 484 -19.91 10.69 1.08
C GLU A 484 -20.95 11.75 0.67
N VAL A 485 -20.82 12.33 -0.53
CA VAL A 485 -21.74 13.35 -1.03
C VAL A 485 -22.67 12.79 -2.10
N ASP A 486 -22.12 12.13 -3.11
CA ASP A 486 -22.82 11.54 -4.26
C ASP A 486 -21.93 10.47 -4.91
N GLU A 487 -22.32 9.94 -6.07
CA GLU A 487 -21.57 8.91 -6.81
C GLU A 487 -20.42 9.48 -7.67
N CYS A 488 -20.02 10.75 -7.54
CA CYS A 488 -18.85 11.36 -8.19
C CYS A 488 -18.80 11.19 -9.73
N GLY A 489 -19.98 11.09 -10.36
CA GLY A 489 -20.11 10.82 -11.80
C GLY A 489 -19.97 9.34 -12.21
N TRP A 490 -19.81 8.43 -11.25
CA TRP A 490 -20.00 7.00 -11.47
C TRP A 490 -21.49 6.72 -11.72
N ILE A 491 -21.77 5.90 -12.73
CA ILE A 491 -23.13 5.65 -13.21
C ILE A 491 -23.38 4.16 -13.43
N ASN A 492 -24.56 3.71 -13.02
CA ASN A 492 -25.12 2.44 -13.48
C ASN A 492 -25.54 2.57 -14.96
N PRO A 493 -25.38 1.52 -15.79
CA PRO A 493 -25.88 1.53 -17.15
C PRO A 493 -27.43 1.59 -17.17
N GLY A 494 -28.01 2.02 -18.29
CA GLY A 494 -29.45 2.08 -18.41
C GLY A 494 -30.06 0.68 -18.60
N VAL A 495 -31.25 0.45 -18.07
CA VAL A 495 -32.03 -0.81 -18.27
C VAL A 495 -32.17 -1.20 -19.75
N ARG A 496 -32.13 -0.23 -20.68
CA ARG A 496 -32.21 -0.47 -22.12
C ARG A 496 -30.92 -0.98 -22.74
N ASP A 497 -29.78 -0.69 -22.10
CA ASP A 497 -28.46 -1.09 -22.56
C ASP A 497 -28.21 -2.58 -22.32
N ARG A 498 -28.92 -3.18 -21.34
CA ARG A 498 -28.87 -4.62 -20.99
C ARG A 498 -27.43 -5.12 -20.79
N LEU A 499 -26.60 -4.29 -20.15
CA LEU A 499 -25.20 -4.61 -19.88
C LEU A 499 -25.05 -5.42 -18.59
N ASP A 500 -25.98 -5.24 -17.67
CA ASP A 500 -26.07 -5.86 -16.36
C ASP A 500 -27.52 -6.21 -16.00
N GLU A 501 -27.67 -6.97 -14.91
CA GLU A 501 -28.96 -7.49 -14.43
C GLU A 501 -29.47 -6.77 -13.17
N ILE A 502 -28.56 -6.10 -12.45
CA ILE A 502 -28.81 -5.34 -11.23
C ILE A 502 -27.94 -4.08 -11.18
N ASP A 503 -28.34 -3.07 -10.42
CA ASP A 503 -27.59 -1.82 -10.28
C ASP A 503 -26.81 -1.79 -8.95
N TRP A 504 -25.63 -1.16 -8.94
CA TRP A 504 -24.96 -0.81 -7.68
C TRP A 504 -25.79 0.22 -6.90
N VAL A 505 -25.79 0.10 -5.58
CA VAL A 505 -26.59 0.95 -4.69
C VAL A 505 -25.69 1.63 -3.66
N ARG A 506 -25.80 2.95 -3.58
CA ARG A 506 -25.19 3.76 -2.53
C ARG A 506 -25.99 3.60 -1.23
N THR A 507 -25.32 3.28 -0.13
CA THR A 507 -25.96 3.00 1.17
C THR A 507 -25.11 3.50 2.32
N ILE A 508 -25.72 3.65 3.50
CA ILE A 508 -24.99 3.85 4.77
C ILE A 508 -24.73 2.52 5.49
N ALA A 509 -23.70 2.47 6.32
CA ALA A 509 -23.32 1.25 7.03
C ALA A 509 -24.40 0.77 8.02
N SER A 510 -25.06 1.72 8.72
CA SER A 510 -26.11 1.41 9.71
C SER A 510 -27.39 0.78 9.14
N GLU A 511 -27.61 0.85 7.83
CA GLU A 511 -28.72 0.15 7.15
C GLU A 511 -28.38 -1.30 6.79
N ASN A 512 -27.12 -1.70 6.96
CA ASN A 512 -26.61 -3.02 6.61
C ASN A 512 -26.21 -3.80 7.86
N ARG A 513 -26.12 -5.13 7.74
CA ARG A 513 -25.58 -5.96 8.84
C ARG A 513 -24.05 -5.90 8.85
N GLU A 514 -23.46 -5.84 7.68
CA GLU A 514 -22.04 -5.62 7.44
C GLU A 514 -21.87 -4.82 6.13
N PRO A 515 -20.78 -4.05 5.99
CA PRO A 515 -19.84 -3.66 7.04
C PRO A 515 -20.50 -2.77 8.11
N LYS A 516 -19.98 -2.79 9.35
CA LYS A 516 -20.54 -2.01 10.48
C LYS A 516 -20.29 -0.51 10.34
N THR A 517 -19.25 -0.14 9.59
CA THR A 517 -18.83 1.23 9.32
C THR A 517 -18.39 1.35 7.87
N ASP A 518 -18.52 2.53 7.29
CA ASP A 518 -17.84 2.87 6.03
C ASP A 518 -16.32 2.93 6.23
N HIS A 519 -15.57 3.01 5.13
CA HIS A 519 -14.11 3.13 5.21
C HIS A 519 -13.68 4.59 5.38
N THR A 520 -14.28 5.51 4.62
CA THR A 520 -13.88 6.93 4.53
C THR A 520 -13.77 7.63 5.89
N ILE A 521 -14.86 7.67 6.66
CA ILE A 521 -14.98 8.34 7.95
C ILE A 521 -14.98 7.35 9.13
N GLY A 522 -15.09 6.04 8.84
CA GLY A 522 -15.04 4.99 9.85
C GLY A 522 -16.24 5.01 10.79
N THR A 523 -17.42 5.39 10.31
CA THR A 523 -18.63 5.52 11.13
C THR A 523 -19.81 4.70 10.59
N PRO A 524 -20.84 4.43 11.41
CA PRO A 524 -22.07 3.80 10.90
C PRO A 524 -22.89 4.71 9.95
N GLN A 525 -22.53 5.99 9.82
CA GLN A 525 -23.25 6.99 9.03
C GLN A 525 -22.60 7.31 7.69
N GLY A 526 -21.37 6.87 7.44
CA GLY A 526 -20.72 7.10 6.16
C GLY A 526 -21.28 6.21 5.05
N PHE A 527 -21.00 6.60 3.82
CA PHE A 527 -21.60 6.06 2.61
C PHE A 527 -20.59 5.26 1.79
N PHE A 528 -21.07 4.21 1.15
CA PHE A 528 -20.29 3.38 0.23
C PHE A 528 -21.23 2.73 -0.79
N MET A 529 -20.66 2.06 -1.79
CA MET A 529 -21.42 1.35 -2.81
C MET A 529 -21.49 -0.14 -2.49
N ILE A 530 -22.68 -0.73 -2.66
CA ILE A 530 -22.87 -2.18 -2.54
C ILE A 530 -23.57 -2.76 -3.77
N VAL A 531 -23.32 -4.05 -4.00
CA VAL A 531 -24.17 -4.85 -4.88
C VAL A 531 -25.41 -5.25 -4.09
N PRO A 532 -26.63 -4.84 -4.48
CA PRO A 532 -27.82 -5.12 -3.71
C PRO A 532 -28.19 -6.59 -3.78
N LYS A 533 -28.84 -7.07 -2.72
CA LYS A 533 -29.40 -8.42 -2.64
C LYS A 533 -30.90 -8.39 -2.90
N THR A 534 -31.38 -9.18 -3.87
CA THR A 534 -32.82 -9.43 -4.04
C THR A 534 -33.13 -10.93 -4.10
N SER A 535 -34.36 -11.32 -3.73
CA SER A 535 -34.78 -12.72 -3.69
C SER A 535 -34.85 -13.37 -5.07
N SER A 536 -34.99 -12.58 -6.13
CA SER A 536 -35.16 -13.02 -7.52
C SER A 536 -33.85 -13.26 -8.28
N LEU A 537 -32.68 -12.98 -7.69
CA LEU A 537 -31.42 -13.08 -8.42
C LEU A 537 -31.06 -14.53 -8.77
N ARG A 538 -30.24 -14.72 -9.79
CA ARG A 538 -29.61 -16.00 -10.16
C ARG A 538 -28.10 -15.91 -9.92
N GLY A 539 -27.44 -17.04 -9.73
CA GLY A 539 -25.98 -17.07 -9.77
C GLY A 539 -25.51 -16.57 -11.15
N GLY A 540 -24.58 -15.63 -11.15
CA GLY A 540 -24.08 -14.93 -12.32
C GLY A 540 -24.80 -13.62 -12.67
N ASP A 541 -25.80 -13.17 -11.88
CA ASP A 541 -26.36 -11.81 -12.06
C ASP A 541 -25.31 -10.76 -11.66
N ARG A 542 -25.12 -9.74 -12.50
CA ARG A 542 -24.03 -8.77 -12.39
C ARG A 542 -24.57 -7.35 -12.23
N ALA A 543 -23.77 -6.50 -11.57
CA ALA A 543 -23.96 -5.07 -11.46
C ALA A 543 -22.76 -4.31 -12.02
N TRP A 544 -22.98 -3.31 -12.86
CA TRP A 544 -21.92 -2.46 -13.40
C TRP A 544 -21.98 -1.05 -12.84
N LEU A 545 -20.84 -0.57 -12.34
CA LEU A 545 -20.66 0.84 -12.01
C LEU A 545 -19.56 1.40 -12.90
N ARG A 546 -19.92 2.34 -13.78
CA ARG A 546 -19.03 2.88 -14.82
C ARG A 546 -18.59 4.30 -14.48
N SER A 547 -17.30 4.58 -14.62
CA SER A 547 -16.73 5.93 -14.47
C SER A 547 -17.14 6.86 -15.61
N LEU A 548 -16.84 8.16 -15.45
CA LEU A 548 -16.76 9.08 -16.59
C LEU A 548 -15.65 8.63 -17.56
N THR A 549 -15.76 9.05 -18.82
CA THR A 549 -14.73 8.79 -19.84
C THR A 549 -13.47 9.60 -19.54
N MET A 550 -12.35 8.92 -19.42
CA MET A 550 -11.02 9.48 -19.24
C MET A 550 -10.28 9.56 -20.57
N ASN A 551 -9.32 10.48 -20.64
CA ASN A 551 -8.45 10.62 -21.81
C ASN A 551 -7.40 9.52 -21.85
N GLY A 552 -7.15 8.97 -23.03
CA GLY A 552 -6.07 8.02 -23.25
C GLY A 552 -4.68 8.65 -23.03
N SER A 553 -3.73 7.82 -22.61
CA SER A 553 -2.35 8.21 -22.29
C SER A 553 -1.39 7.05 -22.59
N THR A 554 -0.18 7.38 -23.03
CA THR A 554 0.92 6.41 -23.15
C THR A 554 1.60 6.11 -21.81
N ILE A 555 1.37 6.96 -20.81
CA ILE A 555 1.81 6.77 -19.43
C ILE A 555 0.69 6.05 -18.69
N ALA A 556 1.05 4.97 -17.99
CA ALA A 556 0.11 4.21 -17.17
C ALA A 556 -0.41 5.05 -15.99
N SER A 557 -1.61 4.70 -15.55
CA SER A 557 -2.23 5.18 -14.32
C SER A 557 -2.52 4.00 -13.41
N CYS A 558 -2.79 4.33 -12.16
CA CYS A 558 -3.17 3.42 -11.11
C CYS A 558 -4.55 3.78 -10.62
N ILE A 559 -5.40 2.78 -10.48
CA ILE A 559 -6.61 2.89 -9.68
C ILE A 559 -6.35 2.19 -8.35
N SER A 560 -6.73 2.84 -7.26
CA SER A 560 -6.85 2.23 -5.94
C SER A 560 -8.26 2.41 -5.41
N PHE A 561 -8.71 1.48 -4.59
CA PHE A 561 -10.02 1.52 -3.97
C PHE A 561 -10.03 0.59 -2.76
N TRP A 562 -10.99 0.79 -1.87
CA TRP A 562 -11.28 -0.11 -0.77
C TRP A 562 -12.42 -1.04 -1.14
N TYR A 563 -12.32 -2.30 -0.77
CA TYR A 563 -13.36 -3.30 -1.04
C TYR A 563 -13.72 -4.09 0.20
N TYR A 564 -14.96 -4.56 0.23
CA TYR A 564 -15.50 -5.42 1.27
C TYR A 564 -16.16 -6.63 0.61
N ILE A 565 -15.60 -7.82 0.81
CA ILE A 565 -16.20 -9.08 0.33
C ILE A 565 -16.17 -10.08 1.48
N SER A 566 -17.30 -10.23 2.17
CA SER A 566 -17.39 -11.06 3.37
C SER A 566 -18.68 -11.88 3.33
N ASP A 567 -18.59 -13.12 3.80
CA ASP A 567 -19.74 -13.93 4.23
C ASP A 567 -19.54 -14.27 5.72
N PRO A 568 -20.39 -13.77 6.62
CA PRO A 568 -20.27 -14.02 8.06
C PRO A 568 -20.34 -15.50 8.47
N THR A 569 -20.88 -16.35 7.60
CA THR A 569 -21.08 -17.77 7.91
C THR A 569 -19.82 -18.61 7.72
N ASN A 570 -18.80 -18.10 7.01
CA ASN A 570 -17.46 -18.69 6.88
C ASN A 570 -17.43 -20.21 6.67
N GLU A 571 -18.39 -20.76 5.93
CA GLU A 571 -18.43 -22.20 5.63
C GLU A 571 -17.46 -22.49 4.48
N PRO A 572 -16.33 -23.20 4.70
CA PRO A 572 -15.32 -23.46 3.66
C PRO A 572 -15.84 -24.33 2.50
N SER A 573 -17.01 -24.93 2.70
CA SER A 573 -17.73 -25.75 1.71
C SER A 573 -18.95 -25.04 1.11
N ALA A 574 -19.21 -23.77 1.50
CA ALA A 574 -20.32 -23.01 0.97
C ALA A 574 -20.08 -22.68 -0.52
N PRO A 575 -21.14 -22.66 -1.34
CA PRO A 575 -21.04 -22.27 -2.75
C PRO A 575 -20.49 -20.83 -2.87
N SER A 576 -20.05 -20.47 -4.07
CA SER A 576 -19.49 -19.15 -4.36
C SER A 576 -20.40 -18.01 -3.87
N LEU A 577 -19.81 -17.07 -3.11
CA LEU A 577 -20.49 -15.85 -2.68
C LEU A 577 -20.73 -14.95 -3.89
N GLY A 578 -19.72 -14.81 -4.75
CA GLY A 578 -19.72 -13.84 -5.83
C GLY A 578 -18.32 -13.37 -6.19
N SER A 579 -18.22 -12.38 -7.07
CA SER A 579 -16.96 -11.77 -7.50
C SER A 579 -17.03 -10.25 -7.52
N LEU A 580 -15.86 -9.64 -7.42
CA LEU A 580 -15.63 -8.23 -7.72
C LEU A 580 -14.50 -8.17 -8.76
N SER A 581 -14.74 -7.43 -9.84
CA SER A 581 -13.80 -7.30 -10.95
C SER A 581 -13.74 -5.85 -11.42
N VAL A 582 -12.55 -5.42 -11.85
CA VAL A 582 -12.32 -4.10 -12.44
C VAL A 582 -11.89 -4.26 -13.88
N PHE A 583 -12.59 -3.55 -14.77
CA PHE A 583 -12.36 -3.58 -16.21
C PHE A 583 -12.04 -2.20 -16.75
N VAL A 584 -11.17 -2.17 -17.77
CA VAL A 584 -10.94 -1.02 -18.63
C VAL A 584 -11.73 -1.23 -19.92
N TRP A 585 -12.68 -0.34 -20.18
CA TRP A 585 -13.50 -0.31 -21.39
C TRP A 585 -13.03 0.81 -22.30
N SER A 586 -12.62 0.46 -23.51
CA SER A 586 -12.17 1.41 -24.54
C SER A 586 -12.66 0.95 -25.91
N GLU A 587 -12.57 1.83 -26.91
CA GLU A 587 -12.89 1.51 -28.30
C GLU A 587 -11.64 1.66 -29.16
N ASP A 588 -11.37 0.67 -30.04
CA ASP A 588 -10.29 0.75 -31.02
C ASP A 588 -10.66 1.75 -32.13
N PRO A 589 -9.93 2.86 -32.29
CA PRO A 589 -10.25 3.90 -33.26
C PRO A 589 -10.18 3.43 -34.72
N LYS A 590 -9.44 2.34 -35.00
CA LYS A 590 -9.25 1.82 -36.36
C LYS A 590 -10.34 0.83 -36.75
N THR A 591 -10.76 -0.01 -35.81
CA THR A 591 -11.69 -1.11 -36.09
C THR A 591 -13.10 -0.86 -35.56
N GLY A 592 -13.29 0.12 -34.66
CA GLY A 592 -14.53 0.32 -33.92
C GLY A 592 -14.85 -0.81 -32.94
N ASN A 593 -13.90 -1.73 -32.73
CA ASN A 593 -14.10 -2.85 -31.82
C ASN A 593 -13.94 -2.37 -30.39
N VAL A 594 -14.89 -2.76 -29.54
CA VAL A 594 -14.81 -2.54 -28.11
C VAL A 594 -13.72 -3.44 -27.51
N ILE A 595 -12.80 -2.83 -26.78
CA ILE A 595 -11.79 -3.50 -25.97
C ILE A 595 -12.28 -3.47 -24.53
N PHE A 596 -12.55 -4.66 -23.99
CA PHE A 596 -12.91 -4.86 -22.60
C PHE A 596 -11.82 -5.69 -21.93
N GLN A 597 -11.04 -5.09 -21.04
CA GLN A 597 -9.88 -5.72 -20.42
C GLN A 597 -10.03 -5.77 -18.91
N SER A 598 -9.98 -6.96 -18.33
CA SER A 598 -9.89 -7.14 -16.88
C SER A 598 -8.50 -6.73 -16.39
N VAL A 599 -8.45 -5.90 -15.35
CA VAL A 599 -7.19 -5.46 -14.73
C VAL A 599 -7.05 -5.90 -13.27
N TRP A 600 -8.16 -6.26 -12.64
CA TRP A 600 -8.22 -6.76 -11.25
C TRP A 600 -9.43 -7.67 -11.09
N SER A 601 -9.32 -8.77 -10.34
CA SER A 601 -10.48 -9.61 -10.02
C SER A 601 -10.25 -10.46 -8.78
N LEU A 602 -11.23 -10.49 -7.88
CA LEU A 602 -11.31 -11.42 -6.76
C LEU A 602 -12.67 -12.11 -6.71
N MET A 603 -12.70 -13.27 -6.08
CA MET A 603 -13.89 -14.10 -5.93
C MET A 603 -13.99 -14.59 -4.49
N ASN A 604 -15.20 -14.79 -4.00
CA ASN A 604 -15.52 -15.35 -2.68
C ASN A 604 -15.05 -14.51 -1.49
N HIS A 605 -15.32 -15.02 -0.29
CA HIS A 605 -14.98 -14.39 0.99
C HIS A 605 -13.50 -13.95 1.04
N GLN A 606 -13.25 -12.67 1.33
CA GLN A 606 -11.91 -12.07 1.48
C GLN A 606 -11.58 -11.67 2.93
N GLY A 607 -12.56 -11.70 3.82
CA GLY A 607 -12.43 -11.30 5.22
C GLY A 607 -13.50 -10.29 5.63
N PRO A 608 -13.79 -10.14 6.93
CA PRO A 608 -14.81 -9.22 7.44
C PRO A 608 -14.31 -7.77 7.58
N ASN A 609 -13.29 -7.37 6.82
CA ASN A 609 -12.66 -6.05 6.89
C ASN A 609 -12.68 -5.35 5.52
N TRP A 610 -12.65 -4.02 5.55
CA TRP A 610 -12.27 -3.24 4.38
C TRP A 610 -10.82 -3.56 4.02
N LEU A 611 -10.58 -3.86 2.75
CA LEU A 611 -9.27 -4.24 2.23
C LEU A 611 -8.88 -3.32 1.09
N TYR A 612 -7.60 -2.96 1.07
CA TYR A 612 -7.02 -2.14 0.01
C TYR A 612 -6.83 -2.94 -1.28
N ALA A 613 -7.26 -2.34 -2.40
CA ALA A 613 -7.01 -2.83 -3.74
C ALA A 613 -6.32 -1.78 -4.60
N GLN A 614 -5.54 -2.26 -5.57
CA GLN A 614 -4.82 -1.45 -6.53
C GLN A 614 -4.68 -2.19 -7.85
N ALA A 615 -4.79 -1.48 -8.98
CA ALA A 615 -4.61 -2.07 -10.30
C ALA A 615 -4.01 -1.08 -11.30
N ARG A 616 -3.22 -1.63 -12.22
CA ARG A 616 -2.65 -0.91 -13.35
C ARG A 616 -3.69 -0.65 -14.43
N VAL A 617 -3.75 0.58 -14.91
CA VAL A 617 -4.61 1.01 -16.01
C VAL A 617 -3.74 1.62 -17.10
N LEU A 618 -3.83 1.09 -18.33
CA LEU A 618 -3.13 1.65 -19.49
C LEU A 618 -4.05 1.57 -20.71
N SER A 619 -4.32 2.72 -21.31
CA SER A 619 -5.06 2.83 -22.56
C SER A 619 -4.61 4.07 -23.31
N GLU A 620 -4.18 3.91 -24.57
CA GLU A 620 -3.81 5.04 -25.44
C GLU A 620 -5.02 5.78 -26.00
N THR A 621 -6.21 5.20 -25.88
CA THR A 621 -7.48 5.75 -26.36
C THR A 621 -8.37 6.09 -25.17
N SER A 622 -9.37 6.95 -25.39
CA SER A 622 -10.33 7.29 -24.34
C SER A 622 -11.00 6.02 -23.81
N TYR A 623 -11.10 5.95 -22.48
CA TYR A 623 -11.53 4.75 -21.79
C TYR A 623 -12.40 5.10 -20.58
N ALA A 624 -13.16 4.13 -20.09
CA ALA A 624 -13.84 4.19 -18.81
C ALA A 624 -13.42 2.98 -17.96
N ILE A 625 -13.50 3.13 -16.65
CA ILE A 625 -13.32 2.04 -15.69
C ILE A 625 -14.69 1.51 -15.29
N ILE A 626 -14.81 0.20 -15.15
CA ILE A 626 -16.03 -0.48 -14.75
C ILE A 626 -15.72 -1.36 -13.55
N PHE A 627 -16.45 -1.13 -12.45
CA PHE A 627 -16.57 -2.11 -11.37
C PHE A 627 -17.72 -3.05 -11.69
N GLU A 628 -17.43 -4.34 -11.81
CA GLU A 628 -18.44 -5.39 -11.91
C GLU A 628 -18.50 -6.16 -10.59
N GLY A 629 -19.67 -6.18 -9.98
CA GLY A 629 -19.97 -7.08 -8.87
C GLY A 629 -20.92 -8.17 -9.36
N ALA A 630 -20.61 -9.44 -9.11
CA ALA A 630 -21.45 -10.57 -9.52
C ALA A 630 -21.83 -11.43 -8.32
N TRP A 631 -23.09 -11.87 -8.25
CA TRP A 631 -23.54 -12.78 -7.18
C TRP A 631 -23.37 -14.24 -7.58
N GLY A 632 -22.84 -15.05 -6.67
CA GLY A 632 -22.90 -16.50 -6.78
C GLY A 632 -24.21 -17.08 -6.24
N ASN A 633 -24.34 -18.41 -6.30
CA ASN A 633 -25.54 -19.10 -5.78
C ASN A 633 -25.67 -19.04 -4.25
N SER A 634 -24.57 -18.92 -3.49
CA SER A 634 -24.61 -18.83 -2.02
C SER A 634 -24.63 -17.39 -1.54
N ARG A 635 -25.70 -16.67 -1.84
CA ARG A 635 -25.89 -15.27 -1.38
C ARG A 635 -26.53 -15.17 0.01
N GLY A 636 -26.41 -16.23 0.82
CA GLY A 636 -27.16 -16.43 2.06
C GLY A 636 -27.01 -15.26 3.02
N ASN A 637 -25.77 -14.84 3.28
CA ASN A 637 -25.46 -13.77 4.23
C ASN A 637 -24.30 -12.84 3.82
N GLY A 638 -23.66 -13.02 2.67
CA GLY A 638 -22.51 -12.20 2.34
C GLY A 638 -22.79 -10.87 1.64
N PHE A 639 -21.73 -10.08 1.50
CA PHE A 639 -21.70 -8.68 1.11
C PHE A 639 -20.58 -8.45 0.10
N ILE A 640 -20.84 -7.58 -0.88
CA ILE A 640 -19.86 -7.07 -1.85
C ILE A 640 -20.02 -5.56 -1.89
N GLY A 641 -18.99 -4.82 -1.53
CA GLY A 641 -18.98 -3.37 -1.51
C GLY A 641 -17.64 -2.77 -1.91
N ILE A 642 -17.68 -1.52 -2.34
CA ILE A 642 -16.50 -0.70 -2.67
C ILE A 642 -16.64 0.68 -2.04
N ASP A 643 -15.50 1.28 -1.72
CA ASP A 643 -15.39 2.62 -1.17
C ASP A 643 -14.06 3.27 -1.60
N ASP A 644 -13.91 4.58 -1.38
CA ASP A 644 -12.65 5.31 -1.48
C ASP A 644 -11.84 5.08 -2.77
N ILE A 645 -12.48 5.30 -3.92
CA ILE A 645 -11.84 5.19 -5.23
C ILE A 645 -10.88 6.36 -5.42
N THR A 646 -9.66 6.09 -5.91
CA THR A 646 -8.64 7.09 -6.22
C THR A 646 -7.90 6.71 -7.50
N ILE A 647 -7.65 7.68 -8.38
CA ILE A 647 -6.88 7.47 -9.62
C ILE A 647 -5.68 8.41 -9.68
N TYR A 648 -4.49 7.85 -9.86
CA TYR A 648 -3.24 8.60 -9.88
C TYR A 648 -2.27 8.11 -10.95
N SER A 649 -1.32 8.95 -11.35
CA SER A 649 -0.34 8.60 -12.39
C SER A 649 0.72 7.64 -11.83
N GLY A 650 1.00 6.55 -12.54
CA GLY A 650 1.99 5.56 -12.13
C GLY A 650 1.80 4.21 -12.83
N ASP A 651 2.88 3.41 -12.88
CA ASP A 651 2.83 2.01 -13.33
C ASP A 651 2.93 1.08 -12.11
N CYS A 652 1.82 0.93 -11.38
CA CYS A 652 1.74 0.13 -10.17
C CYS A 652 1.54 -1.36 -10.44
N SER A 653 1.87 -2.16 -9.43
CA SER A 653 1.48 -3.56 -9.32
C SER A 653 0.03 -3.71 -8.87
N THR A 654 -0.55 -4.89 -9.15
CA THR A 654 -1.90 -5.24 -8.69
C THR A 654 -1.85 -5.69 -7.24
N LEU A 655 -2.67 -5.07 -6.39
CA LEU A 655 -2.84 -5.44 -4.98
C LEU A 655 -4.31 -5.80 -4.68
N PRO A 656 -4.57 -6.84 -3.86
CA PRO A 656 -3.59 -7.83 -3.40
C PRO A 656 -3.07 -8.68 -4.58
N PRO A 657 -1.89 -9.32 -4.49
CA PRO A 657 -1.30 -10.07 -5.60
C PRO A 657 -2.22 -11.16 -6.17
N LYS A 658 -3.05 -11.79 -5.33
CA LYS A 658 -4.08 -12.78 -5.73
C LYS A 658 -5.17 -12.22 -6.66
N ALA A 659 -5.31 -10.89 -6.74
CA ALA A 659 -6.25 -10.23 -7.65
C ALA A 659 -5.70 -9.99 -9.05
N THR A 660 -4.43 -10.34 -9.29
CA THR A 660 -3.77 -10.19 -10.58
C THR A 660 -4.49 -11.02 -11.64
N VAL A 661 -4.86 -10.37 -12.75
CA VAL A 661 -5.45 -11.05 -13.91
C VAL A 661 -4.40 -11.23 -14.99
N MET A 662 -4.27 -12.45 -15.48
CA MET A 662 -3.34 -12.80 -16.55
C MET A 662 -4.07 -12.93 -17.89
N VAL A 663 -3.36 -12.62 -18.98
CA VAL A 663 -3.87 -12.91 -20.33
C VAL A 663 -4.13 -14.41 -20.42
N GLY A 664 -5.33 -14.82 -20.85
CA GLY A 664 -5.74 -16.22 -20.94
C GLY A 664 -6.59 -16.71 -19.78
N ASP A 665 -6.65 -15.98 -18.66
CA ASP A 665 -7.62 -16.25 -17.60
C ASP A 665 -9.05 -16.17 -18.17
N CYS A 666 -9.90 -17.13 -17.79
CA CYS A 666 -11.28 -17.15 -18.25
C CYS A 666 -12.21 -17.95 -17.34
N ASP A 667 -13.24 -17.28 -16.83
CA ASP A 667 -14.36 -17.88 -16.09
C ASP A 667 -15.58 -18.14 -16.99
N PHE A 668 -15.48 -17.83 -18.29
CA PHE A 668 -16.53 -18.00 -19.31
C PHE A 668 -17.90 -17.39 -19.00
N GLN A 669 -18.01 -16.52 -18.00
CA GLN A 669 -19.29 -15.96 -17.56
C GLN A 669 -19.87 -14.99 -18.59
N ARG A 670 -18.97 -14.25 -19.25
CA ARG A 670 -19.33 -13.20 -20.20
C ARG A 670 -19.06 -13.61 -21.64
N ASP A 671 -17.84 -14.06 -21.90
CA ASP A 671 -17.37 -14.33 -23.26
C ASP A 671 -16.30 -15.43 -23.28
N SER A 672 -15.59 -15.54 -24.41
CA SER A 672 -14.54 -16.53 -24.60
C SER A 672 -13.21 -16.18 -23.97
N CYS A 673 -13.05 -14.97 -23.42
CA CYS A 673 -11.76 -14.40 -23.02
C CYS A 673 -10.68 -14.55 -24.10
N ARG A 674 -11.09 -14.40 -25.38
CA ARG A 674 -10.28 -14.59 -26.59
C ARG A 674 -9.78 -16.02 -26.83
N TRP A 675 -10.30 -17.01 -26.12
CA TRP A 675 -10.17 -18.42 -26.51
C TRP A 675 -10.96 -18.67 -27.79
N VAL A 676 -10.33 -19.38 -28.72
CA VAL A 676 -10.88 -19.61 -30.06
C VAL A 676 -10.95 -21.10 -30.33
N ASN A 677 -12.09 -21.55 -30.86
CA ASN A 677 -12.20 -22.90 -31.40
C ASN A 677 -11.39 -22.99 -32.70
N THR A 678 -10.34 -23.81 -32.70
CA THR A 678 -9.43 -24.05 -33.83
C THR A 678 -9.62 -25.44 -34.43
N THR A 679 -10.75 -26.09 -34.15
CA THR A 679 -11.13 -27.38 -34.75
C THR A 679 -11.29 -27.23 -36.26
N THR A 680 -10.67 -28.13 -37.02
CA THR A 680 -10.69 -28.11 -38.50
C THR A 680 -11.96 -28.69 -39.11
N ASP A 681 -12.64 -29.57 -38.38
CA ASP A 681 -13.88 -30.22 -38.81
C ASP A 681 -15.10 -29.33 -38.45
N PRO A 682 -15.96 -28.97 -39.42
CA PRO A 682 -17.12 -28.12 -39.15
C PRO A 682 -18.23 -28.81 -38.34
N ASP A 683 -18.30 -30.14 -38.33
CA ASP A 683 -19.36 -30.89 -37.65
C ASP A 683 -19.11 -31.00 -36.14
N PHE A 684 -17.87 -30.77 -35.70
CA PHE A 684 -17.46 -30.89 -34.30
C PHE A 684 -16.90 -29.56 -33.79
N ARG A 685 -17.37 -29.10 -32.62
CA ARG A 685 -16.90 -27.84 -32.06
C ARG A 685 -16.97 -27.77 -30.54
N TRP A 686 -16.00 -27.06 -29.97
CA TRP A 686 -16.14 -26.45 -28.65
C TRP A 686 -17.28 -25.42 -28.66
N SER A 687 -18.09 -25.45 -27.61
CA SER A 687 -19.35 -24.72 -27.53
C SER A 687 -19.52 -24.10 -26.16
N TYR A 688 -20.04 -22.87 -26.14
CA TYR A 688 -20.48 -22.22 -24.90
C TYR A 688 -21.74 -22.87 -24.39
N ALA A 689 -21.81 -23.11 -23.08
CA ALA A 689 -23.04 -23.52 -22.42
C ALA A 689 -24.13 -22.48 -22.73
N SER A 690 -25.24 -22.95 -23.29
CA SER A 690 -26.43 -22.13 -23.57
C SER A 690 -27.67 -22.86 -23.06
N ILE A 691 -28.76 -22.13 -22.85
CA ILE A 691 -30.04 -22.72 -22.44
C ILE A 691 -30.50 -23.80 -23.43
N ALA A 692 -30.24 -23.57 -24.73
CA ALA A 692 -30.60 -24.49 -25.81
C ALA A 692 -29.63 -25.66 -25.97
N ARG A 693 -28.35 -25.47 -25.65
CA ARG A 693 -27.29 -26.48 -25.87
C ARG A 693 -26.32 -26.49 -24.69
N ARG A 694 -26.45 -27.52 -23.85
CA ARG A 694 -25.58 -27.84 -22.72
C ARG A 694 -25.73 -29.31 -22.32
N PRO A 695 -24.71 -29.95 -21.73
CA PRO A 695 -24.85 -31.27 -21.14
C PRO A 695 -25.88 -31.24 -20.01
N THR A 696 -26.79 -32.22 -19.98
CA THR A 696 -27.76 -32.34 -18.88
C THR A 696 -27.02 -32.56 -17.56
N SER A 697 -27.40 -31.83 -16.50
CA SER A 697 -26.88 -31.93 -15.11
C SER A 697 -25.57 -31.24 -14.74
N ILE A 698 -24.86 -30.58 -15.67
CA ILE A 698 -23.69 -29.75 -15.34
C ILE A 698 -24.13 -28.29 -15.14
N LEU A 699 -23.91 -27.78 -13.94
CA LEU A 699 -23.96 -26.36 -13.63
C LEU A 699 -22.55 -25.78 -13.72
N ASP A 700 -22.43 -24.50 -14.02
CA ASP A 700 -21.18 -23.75 -13.99
C ASP A 700 -20.48 -23.88 -12.64
N HIS A 701 -19.16 -23.93 -12.67
CA HIS A 701 -18.36 -24.10 -11.46
C HIS A 701 -18.24 -22.79 -10.67
N THR A 702 -18.12 -21.64 -11.35
CA THR A 702 -17.85 -20.34 -10.73
C THR A 702 -19.00 -19.89 -9.83
N PHE A 703 -20.24 -19.89 -10.33
CA PHE A 703 -21.41 -19.38 -9.61
C PHE A 703 -22.52 -20.42 -9.43
N GLY A 704 -22.36 -21.63 -9.99
CA GLY A 704 -23.41 -22.66 -9.95
C GLY A 704 -24.56 -22.35 -10.91
N GLY A 705 -24.34 -21.50 -11.91
CA GLY A 705 -25.34 -21.11 -12.89
C GLY A 705 -25.61 -22.19 -13.94
N PRO A 706 -26.66 -22.04 -14.78
CA PRO A 706 -26.90 -22.95 -15.90
C PRO A 706 -25.97 -22.72 -17.11
N LEU A 707 -25.24 -21.60 -17.13
CA LEU A 707 -24.35 -21.06 -18.16
C LEU A 707 -23.02 -20.67 -17.50
N GLY A 708 -22.00 -20.30 -18.28
CA GLY A 708 -20.72 -19.83 -17.73
C GLY A 708 -19.57 -20.83 -17.85
N TYR A 709 -19.67 -21.81 -18.75
CA TYR A 709 -18.59 -22.76 -19.03
C TYR A 709 -18.57 -23.15 -20.50
N VAL A 710 -17.48 -23.78 -20.94
CA VAL A 710 -17.35 -24.32 -22.29
C VAL A 710 -17.31 -25.84 -22.27
N PHE A 711 -17.81 -26.48 -23.33
CA PHE A 711 -17.79 -27.92 -23.44
C PHE A 711 -17.69 -28.38 -24.89
N PHE A 712 -17.35 -29.64 -25.07
CA PHE A 712 -17.62 -30.37 -26.29
C PHE A 712 -18.33 -31.68 -25.97
N ASP A 713 -19.18 -32.12 -26.88
CA ASP A 713 -19.91 -33.37 -26.78
C ASP A 713 -19.95 -34.09 -28.14
N VAL A 714 -19.69 -35.39 -28.12
CA VAL A 714 -19.73 -36.25 -29.32
C VAL A 714 -20.56 -37.49 -29.00
N PHE A 715 -21.69 -37.65 -29.69
CA PHE A 715 -22.61 -38.79 -29.53
C PHE A 715 -22.79 -39.55 -30.85
N ASN A 716 -21.70 -39.85 -31.55
CA ASN A 716 -21.74 -40.56 -32.82
C ASN A 716 -20.81 -41.79 -32.79
N GLN A 717 -21.40 -42.97 -32.56
CA GLN A 717 -20.67 -44.25 -32.49
C GLN A 717 -20.03 -44.65 -33.84
N ASN A 718 -20.44 -44.02 -34.94
CA ASN A 718 -19.95 -44.30 -36.29
C ASN A 718 -18.97 -43.24 -36.81
N ALA A 719 -18.71 -42.16 -36.05
CA ALA A 719 -17.72 -41.15 -36.42
C ALA A 719 -16.32 -41.64 -36.03
N ASN A 720 -15.34 -41.44 -36.92
CA ASN A 720 -13.94 -41.57 -36.53
C ASN A 720 -13.65 -40.56 -35.41
N PRO A 721 -12.93 -40.94 -34.35
CA PRO A 721 -12.58 -40.00 -33.28
C PRO A 721 -11.75 -38.85 -33.86
N GLN A 722 -12.31 -37.64 -33.85
CA GLN A 722 -11.66 -36.42 -34.32
C GLN A 722 -11.18 -35.58 -33.12
N SER A 723 -10.06 -34.90 -33.30
CA SER A 723 -9.49 -33.98 -32.31
C SER A 723 -10.16 -32.61 -32.39
N LEU A 724 -10.89 -32.23 -31.34
CA LEU A 724 -11.46 -30.89 -31.18
C LEU A 724 -10.47 -30.00 -30.42
N ARG A 725 -10.31 -28.74 -30.86
CA ARG A 725 -9.30 -27.83 -30.31
C ARG A 725 -9.87 -26.50 -29.85
N LEU A 726 -9.52 -26.10 -28.62
CA LEU A 726 -9.79 -24.77 -28.06
C LEU A 726 -8.44 -24.15 -27.69
N THR A 727 -8.09 -23.04 -28.34
CA THR A 727 -6.75 -22.44 -28.26
C THR A 727 -6.81 -21.06 -27.60
N SER A 728 -5.88 -20.81 -26.69
CA SER A 728 -5.72 -19.55 -25.97
C SER A 728 -5.26 -18.40 -26.88
N PRO A 729 -5.39 -17.13 -26.44
CA PRO A 729 -4.57 -16.04 -26.98
C PRO A 729 -3.06 -16.30 -26.80
N VAL A 730 -2.21 -15.50 -27.45
CA VAL A 730 -0.75 -15.60 -27.29
C VAL A 730 -0.38 -15.17 -25.87
N LEU A 731 0.39 -16.02 -25.19
CA LEU A 731 0.94 -15.81 -23.86
C LEU A 731 2.42 -15.47 -24.00
N ARG A 732 2.93 -14.60 -23.13
CA ARG A 732 4.35 -14.21 -23.14
C ARG A 732 5.25 -15.35 -22.68
N GLY A 733 6.44 -15.44 -23.25
CA GLY A 733 7.46 -16.44 -22.90
C GLY A 733 7.98 -16.34 -21.47
N GLN A 734 7.29 -17.01 -20.56
CA GLN A 734 7.72 -17.24 -19.18
C GLN A 734 7.09 -18.55 -18.67
N THR A 735 7.79 -19.26 -17.80
CA THR A 735 7.22 -20.45 -17.14
C THR A 735 6.04 -20.03 -16.26
N VAL A 736 4.91 -20.72 -16.41
CA VAL A 736 3.68 -20.46 -15.66
C VAL A 736 3.05 -21.74 -15.15
N CYS A 737 2.17 -21.62 -14.16
CA CYS A 737 1.27 -22.67 -13.74
C CYS A 737 -0.08 -22.40 -14.39
N PHE A 738 -0.59 -23.38 -15.13
CA PHE A 738 -1.89 -23.32 -15.77
C PHE A 738 -2.86 -24.22 -15.01
N SER A 739 -3.99 -23.68 -14.58
CA SER A 739 -5.03 -24.42 -13.88
C SER A 739 -6.40 -24.18 -14.50
N PHE A 740 -7.29 -25.16 -14.33
CA PHE A 740 -8.65 -25.13 -14.85
C PHE A 740 -9.50 -26.17 -14.12
N TRP A 741 -10.80 -25.98 -14.13
CA TRP A 741 -11.76 -26.98 -13.69
C TRP A 741 -12.30 -27.76 -14.88
N TYR A 742 -12.52 -29.06 -14.71
CA TYR A 742 -13.08 -29.91 -15.75
C TYR A 742 -14.11 -30.89 -15.21
N ALA A 743 -15.10 -31.21 -16.03
CA ALA A 743 -16.07 -32.26 -15.75
C ALA A 743 -16.19 -33.20 -16.96
N ALA A 744 -15.92 -34.47 -16.75
CA ALA A 744 -16.10 -35.51 -17.78
C ALA A 744 -17.53 -36.05 -17.73
N PHE A 745 -18.09 -36.40 -18.89
CA PHE A 745 -19.42 -37.01 -19.00
C PHE A 745 -19.51 -37.96 -20.19
N GLY A 746 -20.50 -38.86 -20.14
CA GLY A 746 -20.74 -39.88 -21.16
C GLY A 746 -20.19 -41.27 -20.79
N SER A 747 -20.26 -42.20 -21.73
CA SER A 747 -19.96 -43.63 -21.50
C SER A 747 -18.96 -44.24 -22.50
N GLY A 748 -18.44 -43.43 -23.43
CA GLY A 748 -17.48 -43.85 -24.44
C GLY A 748 -16.07 -44.08 -23.89
N SER A 749 -15.46 -45.20 -24.27
CA SER A 749 -14.12 -45.62 -23.87
C SER A 749 -12.96 -44.86 -24.54
N THR A 750 -13.25 -43.95 -25.47
CA THR A 750 -12.25 -43.17 -26.22
C THR A 750 -12.27 -41.68 -25.87
N THR A 751 -12.92 -41.31 -24.77
CA THR A 751 -13.08 -39.92 -24.34
C THR A 751 -11.82 -39.45 -23.62
N SER A 752 -11.12 -38.47 -24.19
CA SER A 752 -9.86 -37.95 -23.64
C SER A 752 -9.77 -36.43 -23.77
N LEU A 753 -9.06 -35.82 -22.83
CA LEU A 753 -8.71 -34.40 -22.85
C LEU A 753 -7.20 -34.25 -22.68
N LYS A 754 -6.57 -33.39 -23.50
CA LYS A 754 -5.16 -33.04 -23.41
C LYS A 754 -4.97 -31.54 -23.30
N VAL A 755 -3.88 -31.13 -22.66
CA VAL A 755 -3.35 -29.77 -22.71
C VAL A 755 -2.04 -29.80 -23.48
N LEU A 756 -1.98 -29.01 -24.55
CA LEU A 756 -0.85 -28.88 -25.45
C LEU A 756 -0.24 -27.48 -25.35
N GLN A 757 1.09 -27.39 -25.35
CA GLN A 757 1.80 -26.14 -25.60
C GLN A 757 2.16 -26.04 -27.08
N VAL A 758 1.90 -24.87 -27.67
CA VAL A 758 2.01 -24.63 -29.12
C VAL A 758 2.75 -23.33 -29.39
N LEU A 759 3.62 -23.30 -30.41
CA LEU A 759 4.29 -22.08 -30.86
C LEU A 759 3.33 -21.19 -31.68
N PRO A 760 3.38 -19.84 -31.53
CA PRO A 760 2.41 -18.92 -32.13
C PRO A 760 2.32 -18.96 -33.66
N ASP A 761 3.43 -19.28 -34.35
CA ASP A 761 3.57 -19.18 -35.80
C ASP A 761 3.41 -20.52 -36.56
N SER A 762 3.01 -21.61 -35.89
CA SER A 762 2.82 -22.89 -36.57
C SER A 762 1.47 -22.93 -37.32
N THR A 763 1.53 -22.68 -38.64
CA THR A 763 0.36 -22.62 -39.54
C THR A 763 -0.03 -23.97 -40.14
N ASP A 764 0.77 -25.03 -39.93
CA ASP A 764 0.49 -26.38 -40.42
C ASP A 764 0.60 -27.40 -39.29
N SER A 765 -0.46 -28.19 -39.09
CA SER A 765 -0.54 -29.37 -38.23
C SER A 765 0.28 -29.29 -36.92
N ILE A 766 -0.23 -28.52 -35.96
CA ILE A 766 0.35 -28.30 -34.63
C ILE A 766 0.88 -29.62 -34.01
N THR A 767 2.19 -29.84 -34.05
CA THR A 767 2.91 -30.78 -33.19
C THR A 767 3.17 -30.08 -31.86
N GLY A 768 2.13 -29.96 -31.04
CA GLY A 768 2.24 -29.40 -29.69
C GLY A 768 2.76 -30.45 -28.70
N GLU A 769 3.59 -30.03 -27.74
CA GLU A 769 4.02 -30.91 -26.65
C GLU A 769 2.84 -31.18 -25.73
N THR A 770 2.55 -32.46 -25.46
CA THR A 770 1.50 -32.84 -24.51
C THR A 770 2.03 -32.73 -23.09
N LEU A 771 1.45 -31.84 -22.29
CA LEU A 771 1.88 -31.58 -20.92
C LEU A 771 0.92 -32.19 -19.88
N TRP A 772 -0.34 -32.38 -20.27
CA TRP A 772 -1.39 -32.97 -19.43
C TRP A 772 -2.31 -33.83 -20.31
N LYS A 773 -2.70 -35.03 -19.84
CA LYS A 773 -3.60 -35.92 -20.58
C LYS A 773 -4.44 -36.78 -19.64
N LEU A 774 -5.75 -36.80 -19.82
CA LEU A 774 -6.66 -37.68 -19.09
C LEU A 774 -7.54 -38.49 -20.06
N GLU A 775 -7.73 -39.77 -19.77
CA GLU A 775 -8.63 -40.68 -20.50
C GLU A 775 -9.70 -41.23 -19.54
N VAL A 776 -10.96 -41.20 -19.97
CA VAL A 776 -12.08 -41.68 -19.16
C VAL A 776 -12.23 -43.19 -19.34
N LEU A 777 -12.07 -43.95 -18.25
CA LEU A 777 -12.30 -45.40 -18.25
C LEU A 777 -13.80 -45.72 -18.34
N ALA A 778 -14.14 -46.74 -19.13
CA ALA A 778 -15.53 -47.12 -19.39
C ALA A 778 -16.29 -47.49 -18.09
N GLY A 779 -17.46 -46.88 -17.89
CA GLY A 779 -18.43 -47.30 -16.86
C GLY A 779 -18.51 -46.48 -15.56
N LEU A 780 -17.88 -45.29 -15.47
CA LEU A 780 -17.60 -44.68 -14.16
C LEU A 780 -18.28 -43.36 -13.76
N GLN A 781 -19.17 -42.73 -14.53
CA GLN A 781 -19.82 -41.49 -14.04
C GLN A 781 -21.34 -41.45 -14.30
N ALA A 782 -22.10 -41.85 -13.27
CA ALA A 782 -23.55 -41.66 -13.22
C ALA A 782 -23.96 -40.18 -13.00
N ARG A 783 -23.02 -39.34 -12.52
CA ARG A 783 -23.17 -37.88 -12.37
C ARG A 783 -21.81 -37.19 -12.65
N PRO A 784 -21.73 -36.25 -13.59
CA PRO A 784 -20.52 -35.47 -13.82
C PRO A 784 -20.23 -34.55 -12.63
N GLU A 785 -18.98 -34.52 -12.17
CA GLU A 785 -18.50 -33.68 -11.08
C GLU A 785 -17.32 -32.84 -11.57
N TRP A 786 -17.26 -31.59 -11.12
CA TRP A 786 -16.12 -30.71 -11.36
C TRP A 786 -14.90 -31.17 -10.60
N LYS A 787 -13.78 -31.27 -11.31
CA LYS A 787 -12.48 -31.65 -10.77
C LYS A 787 -11.45 -30.60 -11.14
N PHE A 788 -10.56 -30.32 -10.20
CA PHE A 788 -9.47 -29.39 -10.40
C PHE A 788 -8.32 -30.04 -11.18
N ALA A 789 -7.79 -29.32 -12.16
CA ALA A 789 -6.58 -29.67 -12.89
C ALA A 789 -5.57 -28.52 -12.83
N GLN A 790 -4.28 -28.88 -12.81
CA GLN A 790 -3.21 -27.91 -13.01
C GLN A 790 -2.00 -28.57 -13.67
N VAL A 791 -1.21 -27.79 -14.40
CA VAL A 791 -0.03 -28.26 -15.14
C VAL A 791 1.00 -27.11 -15.28
N PRO A 792 2.31 -27.37 -15.07
CA PRO A 792 3.34 -26.39 -15.37
C PRO A 792 3.55 -26.28 -16.87
N ILE A 793 3.62 -25.05 -17.38
CA ILE A 793 3.93 -24.75 -18.78
C ILE A 793 5.32 -24.11 -18.84
N PRO A 794 6.38 -24.88 -19.17
CA PRO A 794 7.72 -24.33 -19.30
C PRO A 794 7.83 -23.52 -20.59
N ALA A 795 8.16 -22.24 -20.50
CA ALA A 795 8.28 -21.40 -21.69
C ALA A 795 9.34 -20.31 -21.55
N SER A 796 10.16 -20.15 -22.58
CA SER A 796 11.10 -19.04 -22.76
C SER A 796 10.73 -18.11 -23.91
N ASN A 797 9.86 -18.57 -24.82
CA ASN A 797 9.33 -17.80 -25.94
C ASN A 797 7.80 -17.76 -25.84
N ASP A 798 7.18 -16.81 -26.54
CA ASP A 798 5.72 -16.71 -26.61
C ASP A 798 5.10 -18.03 -27.08
N PHE A 799 3.93 -18.36 -26.52
CA PHE A 799 3.27 -19.64 -26.74
C PHE A 799 1.75 -19.52 -26.67
N ARG A 800 1.05 -20.58 -27.09
CA ARG A 800 -0.38 -20.78 -26.89
C ARG A 800 -0.63 -22.08 -26.16
N ILE A 801 -1.70 -22.11 -25.38
CA ILE A 801 -2.21 -23.32 -24.74
C ILE A 801 -3.39 -23.81 -25.57
N THR A 802 -3.44 -25.10 -25.88
CA THR A 802 -4.55 -25.71 -26.61
C THR A 802 -5.11 -26.88 -25.84
N PHE A 803 -6.40 -26.85 -25.55
CA PHE A 803 -7.14 -28.03 -25.15
C PHE A 803 -7.45 -28.87 -26.39
N GLU A 804 -6.98 -30.11 -26.41
CA GLU A 804 -7.32 -31.09 -27.44
C GLU A 804 -8.23 -32.16 -26.84
N GLY A 805 -9.50 -32.15 -27.23
CA GLY A 805 -10.52 -33.10 -26.82
C GLY A 805 -10.78 -34.15 -27.90
N MET A 806 -11.08 -35.38 -27.48
CA MET A 806 -11.48 -36.47 -28.37
C MET A 806 -12.56 -37.28 -27.68
N ALA A 807 -13.63 -37.66 -28.40
CA ALA A 807 -14.72 -38.47 -27.84
C ALA A 807 -15.44 -39.26 -28.94
N SER A 808 -16.05 -40.39 -28.56
CA SER A 808 -16.97 -41.18 -29.39
C SER A 808 -18.40 -41.21 -28.85
N ASN A 809 -18.55 -41.13 -27.53
CA ASN A 809 -19.83 -41.13 -26.83
C ASN A 809 -19.69 -40.43 -25.46
N GLY A 810 -19.62 -39.11 -25.47
CA GLY A 810 -19.37 -38.28 -24.28
C GLY A 810 -18.63 -36.99 -24.59
N GLY A 811 -18.00 -36.43 -23.58
CA GLY A 811 -17.26 -35.18 -23.71
C GLY A 811 -16.69 -34.66 -22.40
N PHE A 812 -16.16 -33.44 -22.46
CA PHE A 812 -15.68 -32.69 -21.31
C PHE A 812 -16.27 -31.28 -21.30
N ALA A 813 -16.56 -30.78 -20.10
CA ALA A 813 -16.75 -29.37 -19.81
C ALA A 813 -15.49 -28.83 -19.13
N ILE A 814 -15.16 -27.57 -19.39
CA ILE A 814 -14.04 -26.82 -18.84
C ILE A 814 -14.55 -25.48 -18.33
N ASP A 815 -14.00 -25.06 -17.20
CA ASP A 815 -14.34 -23.81 -16.55
C ASP A 815 -13.15 -23.23 -15.76
N ASP A 816 -13.27 -21.98 -15.30
CA ASP A 816 -12.37 -21.34 -14.34
C ASP A 816 -10.87 -21.50 -14.67
N ILE A 817 -10.48 -21.06 -15.87
CA ILE A 817 -9.09 -21.06 -16.32
C ILE A 817 -8.31 -19.96 -15.60
N LYS A 818 -7.20 -20.33 -14.95
CA LYS A 818 -6.27 -19.41 -14.27
C LYS A 818 -4.81 -19.71 -14.58
N ILE A 819 -4.05 -18.64 -14.81
CA ILE A 819 -2.60 -18.68 -15.04
C ILE A 819 -1.88 -17.94 -13.91
N TYR A 820 -0.92 -18.61 -13.27
CA TYR A 820 -0.10 -18.03 -12.20
C TYR A 820 1.37 -17.91 -12.64
N LYS A 821 2.05 -16.86 -12.18
CA LYS A 821 3.48 -16.60 -12.44
C LYS A 821 4.41 -17.43 -11.55
N ASP A 822 4.14 -18.73 -11.48
CA ASP A 822 4.92 -19.69 -10.68
C ASP A 822 4.91 -21.07 -11.35
N THR A 823 5.74 -22.01 -10.87
CA THR A 823 5.65 -23.41 -11.28
C THR A 823 4.72 -24.19 -10.35
N CYS A 824 4.18 -25.31 -10.82
CA CYS A 824 3.31 -26.16 -10.02
C CYS A 824 3.44 -27.65 -10.38
N LEU A 825 2.90 -28.51 -9.53
CA LEU A 825 2.82 -29.95 -9.77
C LEU A 825 1.64 -30.29 -10.67
N ILE A 826 1.78 -31.29 -11.53
CA ILE A 826 0.66 -31.80 -12.35
C ILE A 826 -0.43 -32.38 -11.44
N ARG A 827 -1.67 -31.91 -11.60
CA ARG A 827 -2.88 -32.46 -10.95
C ARG A 827 -3.98 -32.72 -11.99
N PRO A 828 -4.73 -33.83 -11.85
CA PRO A 828 -4.44 -34.96 -10.95
C PRO A 828 -3.16 -35.69 -11.42
N ARG A 829 -2.53 -36.50 -10.55
CA ARG A 829 -1.21 -37.08 -10.85
C ARG A 829 -1.23 -38.02 -12.05
N GLU A 830 -2.36 -38.71 -12.23
CA GLU A 830 -2.65 -39.63 -13.32
C GLU A 830 -2.67 -38.92 -14.68
N ALA A 831 -2.82 -37.60 -14.68
CA ALA A 831 -2.82 -36.81 -15.90
C ALA A 831 -1.41 -36.44 -16.40
N ASN A 832 -0.36 -36.82 -15.66
CA ASN A 832 1.01 -36.68 -16.12
C ASN A 832 1.25 -37.65 -17.30
N PRO A 833 1.64 -37.17 -18.49
CA PRO A 833 1.87 -38.03 -19.66
C PRO A 833 2.93 -39.12 -19.46
N LEU A 834 3.80 -38.96 -18.46
CA LEU A 834 4.84 -39.92 -18.08
C LEU A 834 4.41 -40.88 -16.95
N TYR A 835 3.19 -40.75 -16.42
CA TYR A 835 2.71 -41.55 -15.30
C TYR A 835 2.63 -43.05 -15.65
N LYS A 836 3.20 -43.89 -14.77
CA LYS A 836 3.07 -45.35 -14.83
C LYS A 836 2.36 -45.85 -13.57
N PRO A 837 1.28 -46.65 -13.68
CA PRO A 837 0.63 -47.24 -12.52
C PRO A 837 1.62 -48.17 -11.78
N GLY A 838 1.99 -47.83 -10.54
CA GLY A 838 2.87 -48.65 -9.68
C GLY A 838 4.08 -47.93 -9.05
N ASP A 839 4.34 -46.65 -9.35
CA ASP A 839 5.43 -45.87 -8.74
C ASP A 839 5.10 -45.35 -7.32
N GLU A 840 4.63 -46.23 -6.42
CA GLU A 840 4.25 -45.86 -5.05
C GLU A 840 5.45 -45.64 -4.08
N ASN A 841 6.69 -45.84 -4.52
CA ASN A 841 7.85 -45.96 -3.61
C ASN A 841 9.01 -44.99 -3.85
N HIS A 842 8.75 -43.74 -4.25
CA HIS A 842 9.78 -42.69 -4.12
C HIS A 842 9.19 -41.30 -3.86
N ILE A 843 9.18 -40.91 -2.57
CA ILE A 843 8.94 -39.53 -2.13
C ILE A 843 10.22 -39.05 -1.45
N PRO A 844 10.93 -38.02 -1.96
CA PRO A 844 11.69 -37.14 -1.11
C PRO A 844 10.70 -36.21 -0.39
N GLY A 845 10.71 -36.27 0.94
CA GLY A 845 9.66 -35.71 1.79
C GLY A 845 9.37 -34.22 1.58
N THR A 846 8.09 -33.90 1.52
CA THR A 846 7.53 -32.65 2.04
C THR A 846 6.22 -32.99 2.74
N ARG A 847 6.13 -32.59 4.01
CA ARG A 847 4.93 -32.73 4.85
C ARG A 847 3.79 -31.91 4.23
N ASN A 848 2.57 -32.40 4.45
CA ASN A 848 1.30 -31.71 4.23
C ASN A 848 1.43 -30.20 4.45
N ALA A 849 1.41 -29.45 3.34
CA ALA A 849 1.01 -28.07 3.34
C ALA A 849 -0.45 -28.07 2.92
N ASP A 850 -1.28 -27.47 3.76
CA ASP A 850 -2.70 -27.32 3.57
C ASP A 850 -3.05 -26.68 2.23
N VAL A 851 -4.19 -27.11 1.71
CA VAL A 851 -4.87 -26.61 0.53
C VAL A 851 -5.12 -25.10 0.68
N PRO A 852 -4.78 -24.25 -0.30
CA PRO A 852 -5.46 -22.96 -0.42
C PRO A 852 -6.83 -23.26 -1.04
N THR A 853 -7.88 -23.21 -0.22
CA THR A 853 -9.26 -23.00 -0.66
C THR A 853 -9.43 -21.55 -1.09
#